data_AF-A0A286NTC8-F1
#
_entry.id   AF-A0A286NTC8-F1
#
_cell.length_a   1.000
_cell.length_b   1.000
_cell.length_c   1.000
_cell.angle_alpha   90.00
_cell.angle_beta   90.00
_cell.angle_gamma   90.00
#
_symmetry.space_group_name_H-M   'P 1'
#
loop_
_entity.id
_entity.type
_entity.pdbx_description
1 polymer ?
#
loop_
_entity_poly.entity_id
_entity_poly.type
_entity_poly.pdbx_seq_one_letter_code
_entity_poly.pdbx_strand_id
1 'polypeptide(L)'
;MTNIQYIQNQNNTFQKNQIENTLLLLSEGCTIPFIARYRKDKTQNLDEIAIEQISKWQTEYENILKRKETILAAIEEQGKLSDDLKQKIESCFVLNELEDLYLPYKKRKKTRADIAKEKGLEPLAKIIMSQKVGDLEFTASKYISKEIPTEKEALQGASDIIAEWISENIFIRKTLRRMFQRNANITSQVVKTKSEEEEAQKFSMYFDWEENLLKTPSHRILAMLRAESEGFVRLKIEIDPQEAIDFIGKTIIKTKGEVAGFLYDTIADSYKRLLAPSISNETLQEAKEQADNKAIQIFAENLKQLLLADPLGEKRILAIDPGFKTGCKVVCLDEKGDLLYNETIFPHPPQKDIAMATKKIKSMVNSYKIEAIAIGNGTASRETELFIKNIAFSSPLQVFVVNEAGASVYSASKIAREEFPNYDVTVRGAVSIGRRLSDPLAELVKIDPKAIGVGQYQHDVNQTKLKENLDSVVIRCVNSVGVNLNTAGKSLLSYVSGIGEKTAENIVKYRSEKGAFTKREELLNVPRLGSKAYQQAVAFLRIHEGKNPLDNSAVHPEAYPIVEKMASDLGISAEKLIGNKEAINKINIDKYINDNIGVIYLKDVLKELEKPGLDPRKSAKIFEFDPNVKTFDDVKIGMILPGIVNNITAFGCFVDIGIKESGLIHISQLKDGYVADVNDVVKIHQHITVKVIDVDNQRRRIGLSLVS
;
A
#
# COMPACT_ATOMS: atom_id res chain seq x y z
N MET A 1 14.03 -27.56 6.41
CA MET A 1 14.16 -26.20 6.96
C MET A 1 12.89 -25.91 7.77
N THR A 2 13.03 -25.38 8.99
CA THR A 2 11.86 -24.99 9.81
C THR A 2 11.32 -23.63 9.34
N ASN A 3 10.11 -23.27 9.78
CA ASN A 3 9.52 -21.94 9.51
C ASN A 3 10.40 -20.80 10.05
N ILE A 4 10.99 -20.97 11.23
CA ILE A 4 11.89 -19.96 11.83
C ILE A 4 13.14 -19.79 10.98
N GLN A 5 13.75 -20.90 10.53
CA GLN A 5 14.91 -20.84 9.63
C GLN A 5 14.55 -20.20 8.29
N TYR A 6 13.36 -20.47 7.76
CA TYR A 6 12.86 -19.80 6.55
C TYR A 6 12.81 -18.28 6.74
N ILE A 7 12.19 -17.82 7.83
CA ILE A 7 12.05 -16.39 8.14
C ILE A 7 13.43 -15.73 8.34
N GLN A 8 14.36 -16.39 9.06
CA GLN A 8 15.73 -15.87 9.23
C GLN A 8 16.51 -15.78 7.92
N ASN A 9 16.25 -16.67 6.96
CA ASN A 9 16.88 -16.62 5.65
C ASN A 9 16.34 -15.48 4.78
N GLN A 10 15.08 -15.06 4.98
CA GLN A 10 14.53 -13.88 4.31
C GLN A 10 15.09 -12.57 4.89
N ASN A 11 15.32 -12.55 6.21
CA ASN A 11 15.97 -11.42 6.86
C ASN A 11 16.79 -11.88 8.08
N ASN A 12 18.11 -11.71 7.96
CA ASN A 12 19.08 -12.09 8.98
C ASN A 12 19.12 -11.14 10.20
N THR A 13 18.38 -10.03 10.19
CA THR A 13 18.32 -9.10 11.33
C THR A 13 17.44 -9.61 12.46
N PHE A 14 16.47 -10.49 12.18
CA PHE A 14 15.57 -11.02 13.20
C PHE A 14 16.20 -12.17 13.98
N GLN A 15 16.22 -12.05 15.29
CA GLN A 15 16.71 -13.11 16.16
C GLN A 15 15.68 -14.24 16.27
N LYS A 16 16.17 -15.47 16.49
CA LYS A 16 15.36 -16.68 16.62
C LYS A 16 14.21 -16.50 17.64
N ASN A 17 14.54 -16.02 18.83
CA ASN A 17 13.56 -15.84 19.91
C ASN A 17 12.49 -14.79 19.57
N GLN A 18 12.83 -13.75 18.81
CA GLN A 18 11.87 -12.74 18.36
C GLN A 18 10.82 -13.38 17.44
N ILE A 19 11.29 -14.17 16.47
CA ILE A 19 10.41 -14.87 15.52
C ILE A 19 9.53 -15.87 16.26
N GLU A 20 10.11 -16.73 17.11
CA GLU A 20 9.38 -17.74 17.87
C GLU A 20 8.27 -17.12 18.73
N ASN A 21 8.59 -16.10 19.52
CA ASN A 21 7.62 -15.45 20.39
C ASN A 21 6.54 -14.70 19.61
N THR A 22 6.91 -14.03 18.51
CA THR A 22 5.93 -13.36 17.64
C THR A 22 4.96 -14.36 17.02
N LEU A 23 5.45 -15.48 16.48
CA LEU A 23 4.59 -16.51 15.89
C LEU A 23 3.69 -17.17 16.93
N LEU A 24 4.20 -17.42 18.14
CA LEU A 24 3.39 -17.94 19.24
C LEU A 24 2.24 -16.98 19.56
N LEU A 25 2.53 -15.69 19.75
CA LEU A 25 1.51 -14.68 20.06
C LEU A 25 0.46 -14.54 18.94
N LEU A 26 0.87 -14.59 17.68
CA LEU A 26 -0.05 -14.58 16.53
C LEU A 26 -0.93 -15.84 16.52
N SER A 27 -0.37 -17.01 16.80
CA SER A 27 -1.12 -18.27 16.89
C SER A 27 -2.13 -18.29 18.04
N GLU A 28 -1.84 -17.58 19.14
CA GLU A 28 -2.76 -17.34 20.26
C GLU A 28 -3.85 -16.29 19.96
N GLY A 29 -3.91 -15.79 18.72
CA GLY A 29 -4.87 -14.80 18.27
C GLY A 29 -4.61 -13.39 18.79
N CYS A 30 -3.36 -13.05 19.15
CA CYS A 30 -3.00 -11.67 19.45
C CYS A 30 -2.89 -10.86 18.15
N THR A 31 -3.38 -9.62 18.18
CA THR A 31 -3.31 -8.73 17.03
C THR A 31 -1.93 -8.07 16.94
N ILE A 32 -1.55 -7.61 15.74
CA ILE A 32 -0.29 -6.92 15.52
C ILE A 32 -0.15 -5.67 16.41
N PRO A 33 -1.14 -4.74 16.48
CA PRO A 33 -1.02 -3.57 17.35
C PRO A 33 -0.89 -3.95 18.83
N PHE A 34 -1.59 -4.99 19.27
CA PHE A 34 -1.51 -5.47 20.65
C PHE A 34 -0.12 -6.03 20.98
N ILE A 35 0.43 -6.87 20.10
CA ILE A 35 1.77 -7.43 20.27
C ILE A 35 2.80 -6.31 20.32
N ALA A 36 2.76 -5.40 19.34
CA ALA A 36 3.72 -4.30 19.21
C ALA A 36 3.69 -3.34 20.40
N ARG A 37 2.55 -3.19 21.09
CA ARG A 37 2.40 -2.25 22.22
C ARG A 37 2.57 -2.91 23.59
N TYR A 38 1.95 -4.07 23.81
CA TYR A 38 1.80 -4.67 25.13
C TYR A 38 2.57 -5.98 25.32
N ARG A 39 3.25 -6.49 24.28
CA ARG A 39 4.09 -7.70 24.34
C ARG A 39 5.52 -7.45 23.88
N LYS A 40 5.96 -6.19 23.92
CA LYS A 40 7.31 -5.75 23.52
C LYS A 40 8.43 -6.52 24.19
N ASP A 41 8.29 -6.84 25.47
CA ASP A 41 9.31 -7.60 26.18
C ASP A 41 9.48 -9.02 25.62
N LYS A 42 8.38 -9.68 25.21
CA LYS A 42 8.42 -11.01 24.58
C LYS A 42 9.04 -10.96 23.18
N THR A 43 8.76 -9.91 22.41
CA THR A 43 9.28 -9.74 21.05
C THR A 43 10.61 -9.00 20.98
N GLN A 44 11.16 -8.55 22.12
CA GLN A 44 12.34 -7.67 22.17
C GLN A 44 12.16 -6.37 21.37
N ASN A 45 11.03 -5.69 21.59
CA ASN A 45 10.67 -4.39 21.01
C ASN A 45 10.52 -4.38 19.48
N LEU A 46 10.03 -5.47 18.88
CA LEU A 46 9.60 -5.42 17.48
C LEU A 46 8.39 -4.48 17.33
N ASP A 47 8.45 -3.64 16.30
CA ASP A 47 7.33 -2.78 15.92
C ASP A 47 6.31 -3.51 15.04
N GLU A 48 5.20 -2.82 14.74
CA GLU A 48 4.10 -3.38 13.95
C GLU A 48 4.55 -3.81 12.54
N ILE A 49 5.51 -3.08 11.93
CA ILE A 49 6.01 -3.38 10.58
C ILE A 49 6.80 -4.70 10.60
N ALA A 50 7.69 -4.88 11.58
CA ALA A 50 8.46 -6.09 11.73
C ALA A 50 7.57 -7.31 12.03
N ILE A 51 6.58 -7.15 12.92
CA ILE A 51 5.62 -8.21 13.25
C ILE A 51 4.79 -8.58 12.01
N GLU A 52 4.30 -7.61 11.26
CA GLU A 52 3.57 -7.84 10.00
C GLU A 52 4.43 -8.59 8.98
N GLN A 53 5.72 -8.24 8.86
CA GLN A 53 6.64 -8.91 7.96
C GLN A 53 6.89 -10.38 8.35
N ILE A 54 7.06 -10.66 9.64
CA ILE A 54 7.16 -12.04 10.18
C ILE A 54 5.89 -12.82 9.84
N SER A 55 4.71 -12.22 10.03
CA SER A 55 3.42 -12.82 9.68
C SER A 55 3.33 -13.14 8.18
N LYS A 56 3.75 -12.21 7.29
CA LYS A 56 3.73 -12.40 5.84
C LYS A 56 4.62 -13.57 5.40
N TRP A 57 5.84 -13.67 5.92
CA TRP A 57 6.73 -14.79 5.61
C TRP A 57 6.26 -16.13 6.18
N GLN A 58 5.59 -16.12 7.34
CA GLN A 58 4.93 -17.33 7.85
C GLN A 58 3.85 -17.82 6.88
N THR A 59 2.99 -16.93 6.39
CA THR A 59 1.97 -17.27 5.39
C THR A 59 2.59 -17.77 4.08
N GLU A 60 3.68 -17.15 3.62
CA GLU A 60 4.41 -17.59 2.43
C GLU A 60 4.99 -19.00 2.62
N TYR A 61 5.61 -19.26 3.77
CA TYR A 61 6.13 -20.58 4.13
C TYR A 61 5.02 -21.65 4.10
N GLU A 62 3.86 -21.37 4.69
CA GLU A 62 2.70 -22.27 4.66
C GLU A 62 2.18 -22.52 3.24
N ASN A 63 2.15 -21.49 2.41
CA ASN A 63 1.77 -21.61 1.00
C ASN A 63 2.75 -22.49 0.22
N ILE A 64 4.06 -22.36 0.48
CA ILE A 64 5.08 -23.23 -0.11
C ILE A 64 4.86 -24.69 0.32
N LEU A 65 4.58 -24.96 1.61
CA LEU A 65 4.31 -26.32 2.08
C LEU A 65 3.09 -26.93 1.41
N LYS A 66 1.95 -26.21 1.36
CA LYS A 66 0.74 -26.67 0.66
C LYS A 66 1.01 -26.92 -0.83
N ARG A 67 1.84 -26.08 -1.45
CA ARG A 67 2.22 -26.25 -2.86
C ARG A 67 3.07 -27.49 -3.08
N LYS A 68 4.02 -27.79 -2.19
CA LYS A 68 4.80 -29.04 -2.20
C LYS A 68 3.91 -30.26 -2.12
N GLU A 69 2.96 -30.28 -1.19
CA GLU A 69 2.01 -31.39 -1.03
C GLU A 69 1.23 -31.64 -2.33
N THR A 70 0.72 -30.57 -2.94
CA THR A 70 0.00 -30.64 -4.21
C THR A 70 0.87 -31.22 -5.33
N ILE A 71 2.12 -30.77 -5.42
CA ILE A 71 3.07 -31.23 -6.45
C ILE A 71 3.44 -32.70 -6.23
N LEU A 72 3.78 -33.10 -5.01
CA LEU A 72 4.12 -34.48 -4.66
C LEU A 72 2.97 -35.43 -5.02
N ALA A 73 1.74 -35.10 -4.61
CA ALA A 73 0.56 -35.89 -4.94
C ALA A 73 0.35 -36.03 -6.45
N ALA A 74 0.52 -34.94 -7.22
CA ALA A 74 0.34 -34.96 -8.67
C ALA A 74 1.41 -35.80 -9.40
N ILE A 75 2.63 -35.90 -8.87
CA ILE A 75 3.71 -36.71 -9.44
C ILE A 75 3.54 -38.19 -9.03
N GLU A 76 3.10 -38.45 -7.80
CA GLU A 76 2.79 -39.78 -7.28
C GLU A 76 1.62 -40.43 -8.04
N GLU A 77 0.55 -39.68 -8.35
CA GLU A 77 -0.58 -40.13 -9.19
C GLU A 77 -0.11 -40.64 -10.57
N GLN A 78 1.00 -40.10 -11.09
CA GLN A 78 1.59 -40.49 -12.36
C GLN A 78 2.58 -41.68 -12.25
N GLY A 79 2.86 -42.16 -11.04
CA GLY A 79 3.84 -43.20 -10.77
C GLY A 79 5.29 -42.79 -11.08
N LYS A 80 5.57 -41.48 -11.09
CA LYS A 80 6.89 -40.93 -11.50
C LYS A 80 7.69 -40.33 -10.33
N LEU A 81 7.21 -40.46 -9.10
CA LEU A 81 7.87 -39.90 -7.92
C LEU A 81 9.02 -40.80 -7.47
N SER A 82 10.25 -40.42 -7.76
CA SER A 82 11.45 -41.08 -7.20
C SER A 82 11.83 -40.48 -5.85
N ASP A 83 12.57 -41.25 -5.03
CA ASP A 83 13.06 -40.79 -3.73
C ASP A 83 13.94 -39.53 -3.83
N ASP A 84 14.80 -39.46 -4.86
CA ASP A 84 15.64 -38.28 -5.14
C ASP A 84 14.80 -37.04 -5.49
N LEU A 85 13.76 -37.20 -6.33
CA LEU A 85 12.87 -36.11 -6.69
C LEU A 85 12.04 -35.63 -5.49
N LYS A 86 11.54 -36.57 -4.68
CA LYS A 86 10.84 -36.27 -3.43
C LYS A 86 11.72 -35.45 -2.50
N GLN A 87 12.96 -35.87 -2.27
CA GLN A 87 13.90 -35.15 -1.42
C GLN A 87 14.21 -33.74 -1.95
N LYS A 88 14.36 -33.57 -3.27
CA LYS A 88 14.55 -32.25 -3.90
C LYS A 88 13.34 -31.34 -3.69
N ILE A 89 12.12 -31.85 -3.84
CA ILE A 89 10.88 -31.07 -3.62
C ILE A 89 10.74 -30.68 -2.15
N GLU A 90 10.97 -31.61 -1.22
CA GLU A 90 10.86 -31.37 0.23
C GLU A 90 11.88 -30.32 0.71
N SER A 91 13.10 -30.34 0.16
CA SER A 91 14.18 -29.40 0.51
C SER A 91 14.11 -28.05 -0.19
N CYS A 92 13.31 -27.88 -1.24
CA CYS A 92 13.20 -26.64 -2.01
C CYS A 92 12.27 -25.63 -1.35
N PHE A 93 12.70 -24.38 -1.12
CA PHE A 93 11.84 -23.32 -0.55
C PHE A 93 11.76 -22.07 -1.43
N VAL A 94 12.12 -22.21 -2.70
CA VAL A 94 12.01 -21.15 -3.70
C VAL A 94 10.92 -21.56 -4.68
N LEU A 95 9.84 -20.79 -4.77
CA LEU A 95 8.65 -21.16 -5.53
C LEU A 95 8.96 -21.43 -7.02
N ASN A 96 9.81 -20.62 -7.64
CA ASN A 96 10.21 -20.80 -9.04
C ASN A 96 11.00 -22.11 -9.26
N GLU A 97 11.90 -22.46 -8.33
CA GLU A 97 12.64 -23.74 -8.40
C GLU A 97 11.72 -24.94 -8.14
N LEU A 98 10.72 -24.77 -7.28
CA LEU A 98 9.69 -25.78 -7.03
C LEU A 98 8.82 -26.03 -8.28
N GLU A 99 8.43 -24.96 -8.99
CA GLU A 99 7.70 -25.09 -10.26
C GLU A 99 8.55 -25.71 -11.36
N ASP A 100 9.86 -25.44 -11.41
CA ASP A 100 10.78 -26.10 -12.35
C ASP A 100 10.86 -27.61 -12.12
N LEU A 101 10.92 -28.06 -10.87
CA LEU A 101 10.89 -29.48 -10.51
C LEU A 101 9.58 -30.15 -10.95
N TYR A 102 8.48 -29.41 -10.91
CA TYR A 102 7.15 -29.91 -11.30
C TYR A 102 6.90 -29.85 -12.81
N LEU A 103 7.60 -28.99 -13.54
CA LEU A 103 7.34 -28.68 -14.95
C LEU A 103 7.20 -29.92 -15.87
N PRO A 104 8.04 -30.97 -15.77
CA PRO A 104 7.94 -32.18 -16.60
C PRO A 104 6.69 -33.03 -16.34
N TYR A 105 6.02 -32.80 -15.21
CA TYR A 105 4.87 -33.58 -14.72
C TYR A 105 3.56 -32.79 -14.77
N LYS A 106 3.61 -31.52 -15.16
CA LYS A 106 2.45 -30.63 -15.19
C LYS A 106 1.53 -31.02 -16.36
N LYS A 107 0.26 -31.35 -16.04
CA LYS A 107 -0.76 -31.68 -17.05
C LYS A 107 -0.95 -30.47 -18.00
N ARG A 108 -0.68 -30.64 -19.31
CA ARG A 108 -0.73 -29.59 -20.34
C ARG A 108 -1.33 -30.09 -21.65
N LYS A 109 -1.65 -29.17 -22.58
CA LYS A 109 -2.04 -29.53 -23.95
C LYS A 109 -0.87 -30.27 -24.64
N LYS A 110 -1.19 -31.24 -25.49
CA LYS A 110 -0.18 -32.01 -26.25
C LYS A 110 0.80 -31.07 -26.96
N THR A 111 2.08 -31.20 -26.66
CA THR A 111 3.16 -30.41 -27.26
C THR A 111 3.64 -31.06 -28.56
N ARG A 112 4.48 -30.34 -29.33
CA ARG A 112 5.17 -30.94 -30.49
C ARG A 112 6.03 -32.15 -30.08
N ALA A 113 6.65 -32.08 -28.91
CA ALA A 113 7.42 -33.17 -28.34
C ALA A 113 6.54 -34.36 -27.95
N ASP A 114 5.35 -34.14 -27.36
CA ASP A 114 4.42 -35.22 -27.05
C ASP A 114 3.97 -35.96 -28.31
N ILE A 115 3.62 -35.22 -29.37
CA ILE A 115 3.26 -35.80 -30.67
C ILE A 115 4.43 -36.59 -31.25
N ALA A 116 5.65 -36.08 -31.17
CA ALA A 116 6.84 -36.79 -31.65
C ALA A 116 7.16 -38.05 -30.82
N LYS A 117 6.95 -38.02 -29.49
CA LYS A 117 7.08 -39.20 -28.62
C LYS A 117 6.04 -40.27 -28.96
N GLU A 118 4.79 -39.88 -29.20
CA GLU A 118 3.70 -40.78 -29.63
C GLU A 118 4.01 -41.45 -30.97
N LYS A 119 4.67 -40.73 -31.89
CA LYS A 119 5.18 -41.28 -33.16
C LYS A 119 6.45 -42.13 -33.03
N GLY A 120 6.96 -42.34 -31.81
CA GLY A 120 8.12 -43.21 -31.56
C GLY A 120 9.50 -42.58 -31.80
N LEU A 121 9.62 -41.25 -31.81
CA LEU A 121 10.90 -40.55 -32.08
C LEU A 121 11.76 -40.31 -30.84
N GLU A 122 11.28 -40.63 -29.63
CA GLU A 122 12.05 -40.45 -28.40
C GLU A 122 13.39 -41.23 -28.40
N PRO A 123 13.48 -42.48 -28.89
CA PRO A 123 14.75 -43.18 -28.98
C PRO A 123 15.75 -42.48 -29.92
N LEU A 124 15.29 -41.90 -31.03
CA LEU A 124 16.14 -41.10 -31.94
C LEU A 124 16.69 -39.87 -31.20
N ALA A 125 15.85 -39.15 -30.47
CA ALA A 125 16.27 -38.02 -29.64
C ALA A 125 17.32 -38.41 -28.58
N LYS A 126 17.16 -39.57 -27.91
CA LYS A 126 18.15 -40.09 -26.95
C LYS A 126 19.49 -40.42 -27.63
N ILE A 127 19.45 -41.03 -28.80
CA ILE A 127 20.65 -41.36 -29.59
C ILE A 127 21.40 -40.08 -29.97
N ILE A 128 20.70 -39.06 -30.48
CA ILE A 128 21.30 -37.76 -30.83
C ILE A 128 21.88 -37.08 -29.58
N MET A 129 21.16 -37.05 -28.46
CA MET A 129 21.64 -36.45 -27.20
C MET A 129 22.83 -37.18 -26.57
N SER A 130 23.05 -38.45 -26.91
CA SER A 130 24.28 -39.16 -26.53
C SER A 130 25.52 -38.61 -27.23
N GLN A 131 25.34 -37.91 -28.36
CA GLN A 131 26.36 -37.30 -29.20
C GLN A 131 27.40 -38.26 -29.76
N LYS A 132 27.07 -39.56 -29.86
CA LYS A 132 27.92 -40.61 -30.43
C LYS A 132 27.48 -41.04 -31.84
N VAL A 133 26.76 -40.17 -32.54
CA VAL A 133 26.22 -40.45 -33.88
C VAL A 133 27.23 -40.03 -34.94
N GLY A 134 27.58 -40.94 -35.84
CA GLY A 134 28.49 -40.66 -36.96
C GLY A 134 27.80 -40.10 -38.20
N ASP A 135 26.56 -40.51 -38.45
CA ASP A 135 25.73 -40.11 -39.60
C ASP A 135 24.29 -39.90 -39.12
N LEU A 136 23.83 -38.64 -39.10
CA LEU A 136 22.50 -38.28 -38.61
C LEU A 136 21.40 -38.76 -39.56
N GLU A 137 21.56 -38.57 -40.87
CA GLU A 137 20.56 -38.95 -41.87
C GLU A 137 20.35 -40.47 -41.87
N PHE A 138 21.43 -41.25 -41.85
CA PHE A 138 21.34 -42.70 -41.76
C PHE A 138 20.70 -43.17 -40.44
N THR A 139 20.94 -42.45 -39.34
CA THR A 139 20.31 -42.79 -38.05
C THR A 139 18.83 -42.44 -38.06
N ALA A 140 18.45 -41.32 -38.68
CA ALA A 140 17.06 -40.88 -38.81
C ALA A 140 16.23 -41.75 -39.76
N SER A 141 16.83 -42.28 -40.83
CA SER A 141 16.13 -43.15 -41.80
C SER A 141 15.55 -44.41 -41.17
N LYS A 142 16.12 -44.88 -40.05
CA LYS A 142 15.62 -46.01 -39.24
C LYS A 142 14.29 -45.73 -38.53
N TYR A 143 13.84 -44.47 -38.50
CA TYR A 143 12.62 -44.02 -37.83
C TYR A 143 11.55 -43.54 -38.83
N ILE A 144 11.74 -43.76 -40.13
CA ILE A 144 10.73 -43.47 -41.16
C ILE A 144 9.55 -44.43 -41.02
N SER A 145 8.34 -43.88 -41.10
CA SER A 145 7.09 -44.64 -41.05
C SER A 145 6.02 -43.96 -41.90
N LYS A 146 4.82 -44.54 -41.97
CA LYS A 146 3.68 -43.90 -42.65
C LYS A 146 3.34 -42.52 -42.05
N GLU A 147 3.61 -42.32 -40.77
CA GLU A 147 3.35 -41.07 -40.05
C GLU A 147 4.56 -40.11 -40.00
N ILE A 148 5.73 -40.59 -40.44
CA ILE A 148 7.00 -39.86 -40.50
C ILE A 148 7.66 -40.21 -41.85
N PRO A 149 7.25 -39.58 -42.96
CA PRO A 149 7.62 -40.00 -44.31
C PRO A 149 9.06 -39.67 -44.71
N THR A 150 9.77 -38.83 -43.97
CA THR A 150 11.12 -38.36 -44.34
C THR A 150 12.07 -38.29 -43.15
N GLU A 151 13.38 -38.41 -43.41
CA GLU A 151 14.46 -38.22 -42.44
C GLU A 151 14.36 -36.83 -41.79
N LYS A 152 14.00 -35.82 -42.57
CA LYS A 152 13.82 -34.45 -42.09
C LYS A 152 12.70 -34.34 -41.05
N GLU A 153 11.58 -35.01 -41.26
CA GLU A 153 10.50 -35.05 -40.27
C GLU A 153 10.90 -35.83 -39.01
N ALA A 154 11.66 -36.92 -39.16
CA ALA A 154 12.20 -37.66 -38.02
C ALA A 154 13.16 -36.80 -37.19
N LEU A 155 14.10 -36.10 -37.85
CA LEU A 155 15.02 -35.15 -37.22
C LEU A 155 14.30 -33.97 -36.58
N GLN A 156 13.27 -33.41 -37.24
CA GLN A 156 12.47 -32.32 -36.66
C GLN A 156 11.71 -32.77 -35.41
N GLY A 157 11.10 -33.96 -35.43
CA GLY A 157 10.43 -34.50 -34.25
C GLY A 157 11.40 -34.83 -33.10
N ALA A 158 12.59 -35.34 -33.43
CA ALA A 158 13.66 -35.50 -32.44
C ALA A 158 14.12 -34.15 -31.87
N SER A 159 14.26 -33.11 -32.72
CA SER A 159 14.57 -31.73 -32.30
C SER A 159 13.49 -31.18 -31.37
N ASP A 160 12.20 -31.40 -31.65
CA ASP A 160 11.11 -30.95 -30.78
C ASP A 160 11.17 -31.59 -29.39
N ILE A 161 11.51 -32.88 -29.30
CA ILE A 161 11.70 -33.60 -28.02
C ILE A 161 12.91 -33.04 -27.26
N ILE A 162 14.05 -32.89 -27.95
CA ILE A 162 15.27 -32.36 -27.34
C ILE A 162 15.06 -30.93 -26.88
N ALA A 163 14.42 -30.08 -27.68
CA ALA A 163 14.10 -28.70 -27.32
C ALA A 163 13.27 -28.61 -26.03
N GLU A 164 12.32 -29.54 -25.83
CA GLU A 164 11.54 -29.63 -24.59
C GLU A 164 12.43 -30.03 -23.39
N TRP A 165 13.28 -31.06 -23.52
CA TRP A 165 14.21 -31.45 -22.46
C TRP A 165 15.18 -30.33 -22.06
N ILE A 166 15.65 -29.55 -23.03
CA ILE A 166 16.50 -28.37 -22.80
C ILE A 166 15.71 -27.32 -22.03
N SER A 167 14.46 -27.07 -22.43
CA SER A 167 13.60 -26.07 -21.80
C SER A 167 13.22 -26.39 -20.35
N GLU A 168 13.21 -27.68 -20.00
CA GLU A 168 12.89 -28.21 -18.66
C GLU A 168 14.14 -28.44 -17.80
N ASN A 169 15.34 -28.19 -18.33
CA ASN A 169 16.57 -28.37 -17.59
C ASN A 169 16.76 -27.28 -16.52
N ILE A 170 16.73 -27.69 -15.25
CA ILE A 170 16.79 -26.81 -14.07
C ILE A 170 18.06 -25.92 -14.07
N PHE A 171 19.22 -26.48 -14.43
CA PHE A 171 20.47 -25.72 -14.44
C PHE A 171 20.45 -24.61 -15.51
N ILE A 172 19.93 -24.93 -16.70
CA ILE A 172 19.75 -23.96 -17.78
C ILE A 172 18.76 -22.88 -17.37
N ARG A 173 17.57 -23.24 -16.89
CA ARG A 173 16.55 -22.26 -16.45
C ARG A 173 17.09 -21.34 -15.35
N LYS A 174 17.73 -21.89 -14.32
CA LYS A 174 18.32 -21.12 -13.21
C LYS A 174 19.39 -20.14 -13.69
N THR A 175 20.23 -20.56 -14.63
CA THR A 175 21.28 -19.69 -15.17
C THR A 175 20.70 -18.61 -16.08
N LEU A 176 19.74 -18.96 -16.94
CA LEU A 176 19.02 -18.00 -17.78
C LEU A 176 18.27 -16.96 -16.95
N ARG A 177 17.59 -17.34 -15.86
CA ARG A 177 16.98 -16.36 -14.93
C ARG A 177 18.00 -15.35 -14.43
N ARG A 178 19.18 -15.81 -14.01
CA ARG A 178 20.26 -14.92 -13.55
C ARG A 178 20.76 -14.00 -14.66
N MET A 179 20.81 -14.47 -15.91
CA MET A 179 21.17 -13.66 -17.06
C MET A 179 20.11 -12.58 -17.32
N PHE A 180 18.82 -12.95 -17.37
CA PHE A 180 17.72 -12.00 -17.54
C PHE A 180 17.66 -10.98 -16.41
N GLN A 181 17.75 -11.41 -15.16
CA GLN A 181 17.72 -10.51 -13.99
C GLN A 181 18.84 -9.47 -13.99
N ARG A 182 20.00 -9.75 -14.62
CA ARG A 182 21.14 -8.84 -14.67
C ARG A 182 21.17 -7.99 -15.94
N ASN A 183 20.89 -8.62 -17.08
CA ASN A 183 21.25 -8.08 -18.39
C ASN A 183 20.02 -7.76 -19.26
N ALA A 184 18.80 -8.13 -18.86
CA ALA A 184 17.64 -7.91 -19.71
C ALA A 184 17.37 -6.42 -19.91
N ASN A 185 17.06 -6.05 -21.14
CA ASN A 185 16.52 -4.75 -21.48
C ASN A 185 15.00 -4.85 -21.62
N ILE A 186 14.30 -3.84 -21.10
CA ILE A 186 12.89 -3.62 -21.40
C ILE A 186 12.80 -2.63 -22.56
N THR A 187 12.15 -3.06 -23.64
CA THR A 187 11.91 -2.24 -24.83
C THR A 187 10.41 -1.95 -24.94
N SER A 188 10.06 -0.70 -25.23
CA SER A 188 8.70 -0.26 -25.51
C SER A 188 8.63 0.32 -26.92
N GLN A 189 7.67 -0.16 -27.72
CA GLN A 189 7.45 0.32 -29.09
C GLN A 189 5.98 0.64 -29.32
N VAL A 190 5.71 1.80 -29.89
CA VAL A 190 4.35 2.25 -30.22
C VAL A 190 3.67 1.33 -31.23
N VAL A 191 2.39 1.07 -30.98
CA VAL A 191 1.50 0.48 -31.98
C VAL A 191 1.19 1.58 -33.00
N LYS A 192 1.92 1.58 -34.13
CA LYS A 192 1.90 2.66 -35.14
C LYS A 192 0.51 3.19 -35.49
N THR A 193 -0.50 2.31 -35.58
CA THR A 193 -1.88 2.66 -35.91
C THR A 193 -2.59 3.53 -34.87
N LYS A 194 -2.08 3.61 -33.63
CA LYS A 194 -2.66 4.37 -32.52
C LYS A 194 -1.82 5.58 -32.08
N SER A 195 -0.70 5.83 -32.74
CA SER A 195 0.29 6.83 -32.31
C SER A 195 -0.28 8.25 -32.23
N GLU A 196 -1.20 8.61 -33.11
CA GLU A 196 -1.83 9.95 -33.18
C GLU A 196 -3.04 10.12 -32.24
N GLU A 197 -3.43 9.08 -31.48
CA GLU A 197 -4.54 9.19 -30.54
C GLU A 197 -4.14 10.07 -29.33
N GLU A 198 -5.04 10.97 -28.90
CA GLU A 198 -4.78 11.88 -27.77
C GLU A 198 -4.42 11.12 -26.48
N GLU A 199 -5.07 9.98 -26.24
CA GLU A 199 -4.76 9.10 -25.11
C GLU A 199 -3.38 8.44 -25.24
N ALA A 200 -2.95 8.06 -26.45
CA ALA A 200 -1.62 7.51 -26.70
C ALA A 200 -0.52 8.55 -26.45
N GLN A 201 -0.78 9.82 -26.78
CA GLN A 201 0.19 10.92 -26.61
C GLN A 201 0.62 11.14 -25.15
N LYS A 202 -0.20 10.71 -24.18
CA LYS A 202 0.17 10.67 -22.75
C LYS A 202 1.39 9.78 -22.48
N PHE A 203 1.60 8.78 -23.34
CA PHE A 203 2.71 7.82 -23.28
C PHE A 203 3.78 8.05 -24.35
N SER A 204 3.76 9.19 -25.04
CA SER A 204 4.70 9.51 -26.14
C SER A 204 6.17 9.30 -25.78
N MET A 205 6.56 9.53 -24.52
CA MET A 205 7.92 9.28 -24.04
C MET A 205 8.34 7.79 -24.07
N TYR A 206 7.38 6.87 -24.17
CA TYR A 206 7.59 5.43 -24.23
C TYR A 206 7.32 4.85 -25.63
N PHE A 207 7.14 5.67 -26.66
CA PHE A 207 6.88 5.19 -28.03
C PHE A 207 8.07 4.50 -28.68
N ASP A 208 9.28 4.90 -28.31
CA ASP A 208 10.53 4.27 -28.68
C ASP A 208 11.47 4.38 -27.49
N TRP A 209 11.47 3.35 -26.65
CA TRP A 209 12.19 3.35 -25.38
C TRP A 209 12.90 2.03 -25.16
N GLU A 210 14.15 2.09 -24.72
CA GLU A 210 14.93 0.93 -24.31
C GLU A 210 15.77 1.28 -23.09
N GLU A 211 15.73 0.42 -22.07
CA GLU A 211 16.64 0.52 -20.92
C GLU A 211 16.85 -0.82 -20.23
N ASN A 212 17.89 -0.91 -19.41
CA ASN A 212 18.15 -2.08 -18.58
C ASN A 212 17.10 -2.23 -17.48
N LEU A 213 16.40 -3.37 -17.46
CA LEU A 213 15.26 -3.65 -16.59
C LEU A 213 15.62 -3.58 -15.09
N LEU A 214 16.81 -4.06 -14.72
CA LEU A 214 17.27 -4.07 -13.32
C LEU A 214 17.41 -2.64 -12.75
N LYS A 215 17.69 -1.66 -13.60
CA LYS A 215 17.87 -0.26 -13.21
C LYS A 215 16.61 0.58 -13.42
N THR A 216 15.56 0.02 -14.00
CA THR A 216 14.32 0.75 -14.29
C THR A 216 13.58 1.11 -12.99
N PRO A 217 13.26 2.40 -12.75
CA PRO A 217 12.43 2.83 -11.64
C PRO A 217 11.01 2.28 -11.72
N SER A 218 10.41 1.97 -10.57
CA SER A 218 9.06 1.39 -10.45
C SER A 218 7.98 2.14 -11.23
N HIS A 219 7.96 3.48 -11.15
CA HIS A 219 6.95 4.31 -11.84
C HIS A 219 7.03 4.20 -13.38
N ARG A 220 8.23 3.98 -13.95
CA ARG A 220 8.40 3.79 -15.40
C ARG A 220 7.93 2.41 -15.85
N ILE A 221 8.22 1.37 -15.05
CA ILE A 221 7.68 0.02 -15.28
C ILE A 221 6.15 0.07 -15.30
N LEU A 222 5.54 0.70 -14.29
CA LEU A 222 4.08 0.82 -14.20
C LEU A 222 3.49 1.62 -15.36
N ALA A 223 4.12 2.73 -15.76
CA ALA A 223 3.67 3.53 -16.89
C ALA A 223 3.74 2.77 -18.22
N MET A 224 4.83 2.04 -18.47
CA MET A 224 5.00 1.19 -19.65
C MET A 224 3.96 0.05 -19.69
N LEU A 225 3.74 -0.64 -18.55
CA LEU A 225 2.75 -1.72 -18.45
C LEU A 225 1.32 -1.21 -18.65
N ARG A 226 1.01 -0.03 -18.12
CA ARG A 226 -0.27 0.62 -18.35
C ARG A 226 -0.47 0.92 -19.84
N ALA A 227 0.52 1.53 -20.49
CA ALA A 227 0.47 1.81 -21.92
C ALA A 227 0.28 0.54 -22.76
N GLU A 228 0.89 -0.59 -22.36
CA GLU A 228 0.69 -1.88 -23.01
C GLU A 228 -0.71 -2.44 -22.77
N SER A 229 -1.23 -2.36 -21.53
CA SER A 229 -2.58 -2.83 -21.19
C SER A 229 -3.69 -2.05 -21.91
N GLU A 230 -3.49 -0.75 -22.15
CA GLU A 230 -4.35 0.11 -22.97
C GLU A 230 -4.11 -0.11 -24.47
N GLY A 231 -3.08 -0.87 -24.84
CA GLY A 231 -2.78 -1.31 -26.19
C GLY A 231 -2.13 -0.24 -27.07
N PHE A 232 -1.46 0.75 -26.47
CA PHE A 232 -0.75 1.82 -27.19
C PHE A 232 0.70 1.46 -27.52
N VAL A 233 1.33 0.61 -26.70
CA VAL A 233 2.70 0.12 -26.91
C VAL A 233 2.76 -1.40 -26.82
N ARG A 234 3.87 -1.98 -27.27
CA ARG A 234 4.25 -3.38 -27.04
C ARG A 234 5.52 -3.41 -26.21
N LEU A 235 5.54 -4.22 -25.16
CA LEU A 235 6.74 -4.45 -24.36
C LEU A 235 7.44 -5.74 -24.77
N LYS A 236 8.76 -5.70 -24.67
CA LYS A 236 9.62 -6.88 -24.80
C LYS A 236 10.68 -6.84 -23.72
N ILE A 237 10.96 -8.00 -23.15
CA ILE A 237 12.08 -8.19 -22.23
C ILE A 237 12.99 -9.25 -22.82
N GLU A 238 14.17 -8.83 -23.23
CA GLU A 238 15.12 -9.65 -23.98
C GLU A 238 16.54 -9.44 -23.46
N ILE A 239 17.34 -10.49 -23.54
CA ILE A 239 18.81 -10.44 -23.48
C ILE A 239 19.34 -10.74 -24.87
N ASP A 240 20.65 -10.56 -25.10
CA ASP A 240 21.29 -11.05 -26.33
C ASP A 240 21.02 -12.56 -26.51
N PRO A 241 20.27 -12.97 -27.56
CA PRO A 241 19.99 -14.37 -27.83
C PRO A 241 21.26 -15.19 -28.02
N GLN A 242 22.30 -14.60 -28.59
CA GLN A 242 23.54 -15.30 -28.92
C GLN A 242 24.29 -15.70 -27.65
N GLU A 243 24.37 -14.81 -26.65
CA GLU A 243 24.95 -15.14 -25.34
C GLU A 243 24.23 -16.32 -24.66
N ALA A 244 22.90 -16.33 -24.74
CA ALA A 244 22.06 -17.38 -24.15
C ALA A 244 22.25 -18.72 -24.86
N ILE A 245 22.22 -18.72 -26.20
CA ILE A 245 22.40 -19.89 -27.04
C ILE A 245 23.81 -20.46 -26.85
N ASP A 246 24.86 -19.63 -26.81
CA ASP A 246 26.23 -20.06 -26.59
C ASP A 246 26.44 -20.67 -25.20
N PHE A 247 25.80 -20.12 -24.17
CA PHE A 247 25.81 -20.71 -22.82
C PHE A 247 25.18 -22.11 -22.83
N ILE A 248 23.99 -22.25 -23.41
CA ILE A 248 23.31 -23.55 -23.49
C ILE A 248 24.13 -24.53 -24.34
N GLY A 249 24.69 -24.06 -25.45
CA GLY A 249 25.60 -24.80 -26.33
C GLY A 249 26.80 -25.35 -25.57
N LYS A 250 27.52 -24.50 -24.83
CA LYS A 250 28.66 -24.91 -23.97
C LYS A 250 28.27 -25.91 -22.89
N THR A 251 27.02 -25.87 -22.42
CA THR A 251 26.51 -26.77 -21.39
C THR A 251 26.13 -28.14 -21.94
N ILE A 252 25.58 -28.19 -23.15
CA ILE A 252 24.99 -29.41 -23.74
C ILE A 252 25.94 -30.08 -24.73
N ILE A 253 26.54 -29.32 -25.64
CA ILE A 253 27.31 -29.83 -26.78
C ILE A 253 28.72 -30.18 -26.30
N LYS A 254 29.10 -31.44 -26.48
CA LYS A 254 30.38 -32.02 -26.07
C LYS A 254 31.24 -32.45 -27.25
N THR A 255 30.68 -32.46 -28.45
CA THR A 255 31.33 -32.93 -29.68
C THR A 255 31.37 -31.83 -30.74
N LYS A 256 31.98 -32.14 -31.89
CA LYS A 256 32.03 -31.30 -33.08
C LYS A 256 31.39 -32.06 -34.25
N GLY A 257 31.10 -31.36 -35.35
CA GLY A 257 30.55 -31.95 -36.57
C GLY A 257 29.02 -31.83 -36.66
N GLU A 258 28.41 -32.68 -37.48
CA GLU A 258 27.00 -32.58 -37.87
C GLU A 258 26.02 -32.59 -36.68
N VAL A 259 26.24 -33.49 -35.71
CA VAL A 259 25.46 -33.58 -34.46
C VAL A 259 25.53 -32.30 -33.65
N ALA A 260 26.71 -31.67 -33.59
CA ALA A 260 26.87 -30.41 -32.87
C ALA A 260 26.11 -29.28 -33.55
N GLY A 261 26.13 -29.23 -34.89
CA GLY A 261 25.33 -28.28 -35.67
C GLY A 261 23.82 -28.46 -35.45
N PHE A 262 23.33 -29.70 -35.56
CA PHE A 262 21.93 -30.02 -35.30
C PHE A 262 21.50 -29.62 -33.88
N LEU A 263 22.28 -29.97 -32.85
CA LEU A 263 21.98 -29.60 -31.48
C LEU A 263 22.02 -28.08 -31.25
N TYR A 264 22.93 -27.37 -31.93
CA TYR A 264 22.99 -25.91 -31.85
C TYR A 264 21.71 -25.27 -32.42
N ASP A 265 21.23 -25.75 -33.56
CA ASP A 265 19.96 -25.29 -34.16
C ASP A 265 18.76 -25.63 -33.26
N THR A 266 18.74 -26.84 -32.68
CA THR A 266 17.73 -27.23 -31.69
C THR A 266 17.76 -26.35 -30.44
N ILE A 267 18.95 -25.96 -29.96
CA ILE A 267 19.11 -25.03 -28.84
C ILE A 267 18.55 -23.66 -29.20
N ALA A 268 18.84 -23.16 -30.39
CA ALA A 268 18.32 -21.87 -30.86
C ALA A 268 16.78 -21.87 -30.93
N ASP A 269 16.16 -22.95 -31.45
CA ASP A 269 14.70 -23.12 -31.43
C ASP A 269 14.15 -23.24 -29.99
N SER A 270 14.77 -24.07 -29.14
CA SER A 270 14.37 -24.21 -27.73
C SER A 270 14.42 -22.88 -26.99
N TYR A 271 15.49 -22.11 -27.18
CA TYR A 271 15.64 -20.79 -26.60
C TYR A 271 14.51 -19.86 -27.07
N LYS A 272 14.37 -19.68 -28.39
CA LYS A 272 13.43 -18.71 -28.97
C LYS A 272 11.97 -19.03 -28.66
N ARG A 273 11.59 -20.32 -28.72
CA ARG A 273 10.19 -20.75 -28.65
C ARG A 273 9.71 -21.07 -27.25
N LEU A 274 10.59 -21.60 -26.38
CA LEU A 274 10.20 -22.16 -25.09
C LEU A 274 10.83 -21.40 -23.91
N LEU A 275 12.16 -21.26 -23.89
CA LEU A 275 12.85 -20.67 -22.74
C LEU A 275 12.68 -19.14 -22.68
N ALA A 276 12.98 -18.41 -23.76
CA ALA A 276 12.96 -16.96 -23.76
C ALA A 276 11.58 -16.40 -23.40
N PRO A 277 10.44 -16.85 -24.00
CA PRO A 277 9.12 -16.34 -23.62
C PRO A 277 8.76 -16.64 -22.16
N SER A 278 9.10 -17.83 -21.65
CA SER A 278 8.84 -18.21 -20.25
C SER A 278 9.65 -17.36 -19.28
N ILE A 279 10.97 -17.29 -19.47
CA ILE A 279 11.88 -16.58 -18.57
C ILE A 279 11.67 -15.06 -18.67
N SER A 280 11.37 -14.54 -19.86
CA SER A 280 10.99 -13.13 -20.09
C SER A 280 9.75 -12.75 -19.28
N ASN A 281 8.69 -13.57 -19.36
CA ASN A 281 7.47 -13.34 -18.59
C ASN A 281 7.68 -13.49 -17.07
N GLU A 282 8.46 -14.47 -16.62
CA GLU A 282 8.87 -14.61 -15.21
C GLU A 282 9.60 -13.34 -14.75
N THR A 283 10.57 -12.86 -15.54
CA THR A 283 11.36 -11.66 -15.21
C THR A 283 10.49 -10.40 -15.20
N LEU A 284 9.56 -10.25 -16.15
CA LEU A 284 8.60 -9.14 -16.16
C LEU A 284 7.72 -9.15 -14.91
N GLN A 285 7.22 -10.33 -14.53
CA GLN A 285 6.35 -10.48 -13.38
C GLN A 285 7.09 -10.16 -12.08
N GLU A 286 8.35 -10.58 -11.94
CA GLU A 286 9.22 -10.22 -10.82
C GLU A 286 9.45 -8.70 -10.76
N ALA A 287 9.78 -8.07 -11.89
CA ALA A 287 9.99 -6.62 -11.97
C ALA A 287 8.71 -5.83 -11.66
N LYS A 288 7.55 -6.30 -12.16
CA LYS A 288 6.24 -5.74 -11.83
C LYS A 288 5.94 -5.87 -10.34
N GLU A 289 6.18 -7.03 -9.74
CA GLU A 289 5.93 -7.24 -8.32
C GLU A 289 6.77 -6.30 -7.43
N GLN A 290 8.04 -6.08 -7.79
CA GLN A 290 8.89 -5.10 -7.12
C GLN A 290 8.36 -3.67 -7.29
N ALA A 291 7.92 -3.33 -8.51
CA ALA A 291 7.34 -2.01 -8.79
C ALA A 291 6.04 -1.78 -8.00
N ASP A 292 5.15 -2.78 -7.97
CA ASP A 292 3.91 -2.78 -7.19
C ASP A 292 4.22 -2.58 -5.71
N ASN A 293 5.12 -3.37 -5.12
CA ASN A 293 5.47 -3.28 -3.70
C ASN A 293 6.01 -1.89 -3.34
N LYS A 294 6.90 -1.31 -4.16
CA LYS A 294 7.46 0.02 -3.93
C LYS A 294 6.39 1.13 -4.05
N ALA A 295 5.51 1.04 -5.04
CA ALA A 295 4.42 2.01 -5.21
C ALA A 295 3.39 1.92 -4.07
N ILE A 296 2.99 0.70 -3.68
CA ILE A 296 2.08 0.46 -2.55
C ILE A 296 2.67 1.01 -1.24
N GLN A 297 3.98 0.86 -1.01
CA GLN A 297 4.63 1.44 0.17
C GLN A 297 4.52 2.98 0.20
N ILE A 298 4.69 3.65 -0.94
CA ILE A 298 4.50 5.10 -1.04
C ILE A 298 3.04 5.48 -0.77
N PHE A 299 2.10 4.73 -1.35
CA PHE A 299 0.66 4.96 -1.12
C PHE A 299 0.28 4.75 0.35
N ALA A 300 0.86 3.76 1.01
CA ALA A 300 0.68 3.48 2.43
C ALA A 300 1.19 4.63 3.32
N GLU A 301 2.36 5.19 2.99
CA GLU A 301 2.91 6.34 3.73
C GLU A 301 2.11 7.62 3.45
N ASN A 302 1.64 7.82 2.22
CA ASN A 302 0.74 8.92 1.88
C ASN A 302 -0.57 8.84 2.67
N LEU A 303 -1.20 7.67 2.71
CA LEU A 303 -2.42 7.45 3.48
C LEU A 303 -2.20 7.70 4.97
N LYS A 304 -1.10 7.20 5.53
CA LYS A 304 -0.75 7.42 6.95
C LYS A 304 -0.68 8.91 7.28
N GLN A 305 -0.06 9.71 6.41
CA GLN A 305 0.03 11.17 6.61
C GLN A 305 -1.33 11.85 6.54
N LEU A 306 -2.22 11.41 5.64
CA LEU A 306 -3.60 11.93 5.57
C LEU A 306 -4.42 11.58 6.82
N LEU A 307 -4.32 10.32 7.29
CA LEU A 307 -5.03 9.85 8.48
C LEU A 307 -4.54 10.53 9.76
N LEU A 308 -3.25 10.82 9.83
CA LEU A 308 -2.61 11.48 10.98
C LEU A 308 -2.48 13.00 10.79
N ALA A 309 -3.24 13.58 9.85
CA ALA A 309 -3.30 15.02 9.69
C ALA A 309 -3.81 15.69 10.98
N ASP A 310 -3.34 16.92 11.19
CA ASP A 310 -3.59 17.69 12.40
C ASP A 310 -5.09 18.02 12.57
N PRO A 311 -5.77 17.54 13.62
CA PRO A 311 -7.17 17.86 13.87
C PRO A 311 -7.35 19.28 14.44
N LEU A 312 -8.52 19.87 14.19
CA LEU A 312 -8.97 21.08 14.90
C LEU A 312 -9.60 20.74 16.25
N GLY A 313 -10.18 19.55 16.39
CA GLY A 313 -10.87 19.08 17.59
C GLY A 313 -12.35 19.46 17.65
N GLU A 314 -12.90 19.40 18.87
CA GLU A 314 -14.32 19.60 19.16
C GLU A 314 -14.69 21.09 19.08
N LYS A 315 -15.01 21.54 17.86
CA LYS A 315 -15.35 22.94 17.53
C LYS A 315 -16.57 23.00 16.67
N ARG A 316 -17.36 24.07 16.80
CA ARG A 316 -18.48 24.32 15.87
C ARG A 316 -17.94 24.81 14.53
N ILE A 317 -18.20 24.06 13.47
CA ILE A 317 -17.61 24.30 12.14
C ILE A 317 -18.70 24.64 11.14
N LEU A 318 -18.51 25.73 10.39
CA LEU A 318 -19.26 25.98 9.17
C LEU A 318 -18.43 25.45 8.00
N ALA A 319 -18.92 24.42 7.32
CA ALA A 319 -18.22 23.82 6.19
C ALA A 319 -18.88 24.22 4.87
N ILE A 320 -18.03 24.52 3.88
CA ILE A 320 -18.44 24.97 2.56
C ILE A 320 -17.83 24.02 1.52
N ASP A 321 -18.69 23.37 0.76
CA ASP A 321 -18.35 22.68 -0.50
C ASP A 321 -18.51 23.69 -1.65
N PRO A 322 -17.40 24.20 -2.22
CA PRO A 322 -17.44 25.27 -3.22
C PRO A 322 -18.00 24.83 -4.57
N GLY A 323 -18.65 25.77 -5.27
CA GLY A 323 -19.16 25.50 -6.61
C GLY A 323 -19.57 26.76 -7.36
N PHE A 324 -19.37 26.75 -8.68
CA PHE A 324 -19.83 27.79 -9.59
C PHE A 324 -21.32 27.62 -9.92
N LYS A 325 -21.65 26.74 -10.87
CA LYS A 325 -23.01 26.57 -11.40
C LYS A 325 -24.01 26.03 -10.38
N THR A 326 -23.59 25.10 -9.53
CA THR A 326 -24.43 24.42 -8.52
C THR A 326 -24.53 25.20 -7.20
N GLY A 327 -23.85 26.36 -7.12
CA GLY A 327 -23.66 27.11 -5.89
C GLY A 327 -22.70 26.41 -4.92
N CYS A 328 -22.42 27.09 -3.80
CA CYS A 328 -21.67 26.52 -2.69
C CYS A 328 -22.64 25.89 -1.69
N LYS A 329 -22.40 24.65 -1.28
CA LYS A 329 -23.19 24.01 -0.22
C LYS A 329 -22.57 24.33 1.12
N VAL A 330 -23.39 24.86 2.02
CA VAL A 330 -22.97 25.29 3.35
C VAL A 330 -23.65 24.42 4.38
N VAL A 331 -22.89 23.92 5.35
CA VAL A 331 -23.40 23.18 6.50
C VAL A 331 -22.85 23.74 7.79
N CYS A 332 -23.65 23.73 8.85
CA CYS A 332 -23.23 24.07 10.21
C CYS A 332 -23.18 22.78 11.03
N LEU A 333 -22.02 22.50 11.62
CA LEU A 333 -21.78 21.34 12.47
C LEU A 333 -21.59 21.78 13.91
N ASP A 334 -22.07 20.98 14.85
CA ASP A 334 -21.77 21.16 16.27
C ASP A 334 -20.37 20.62 16.63
N GLU A 335 -20.00 20.72 17.91
CA GLU A 335 -18.71 20.29 18.44
C GLU A 335 -18.46 18.77 18.31
N LYS A 336 -19.53 17.98 18.13
CA LYS A 336 -19.46 16.53 17.91
C LYS A 336 -19.47 16.17 16.42
N GLY A 337 -19.61 17.17 15.55
CA GLY A 337 -19.74 17.00 14.11
C GLY A 337 -21.15 16.62 13.65
N ASP A 338 -22.18 16.79 14.48
CA ASP A 338 -23.57 16.58 14.06
C ASP A 338 -24.09 17.76 13.23
N LEU A 339 -24.90 17.46 12.21
CA LEU A 339 -25.44 18.47 11.29
C LEU A 339 -26.56 19.28 11.98
N LEU A 340 -26.32 20.57 12.18
CA LEU A 340 -27.29 21.51 12.75
C LEU A 340 -28.16 22.19 11.69
N TYR A 341 -27.56 22.52 10.55
CA TYR A 341 -28.22 23.26 9.47
C TYR A 341 -27.49 23.11 8.15
N ASN A 342 -28.20 23.22 7.03
CA ASN A 342 -27.61 23.28 5.69
C ASN A 342 -28.34 24.28 4.80
N GLU A 343 -27.61 24.89 3.86
CA GLU A 343 -28.17 25.77 2.85
C GLU A 343 -27.29 25.79 1.58
N THR A 344 -27.86 26.18 0.44
CA THR A 344 -27.08 26.51 -0.76
C THR A 344 -27.02 28.03 -0.95
N ILE A 345 -25.82 28.55 -1.17
CA ILE A 345 -25.59 29.96 -1.53
C ILE A 345 -24.94 30.04 -2.92
N PHE A 346 -25.06 31.19 -3.58
CA PHE A 346 -24.55 31.37 -4.94
C PHE A 346 -23.67 32.63 -5.06
N PRO A 347 -22.54 32.72 -4.33
CA PRO A 347 -21.66 33.89 -4.36
C PRO A 347 -20.94 34.05 -5.71
N HIS A 348 -20.84 32.98 -6.51
CA HIS A 348 -20.03 32.92 -7.72
C HIS A 348 -20.88 32.87 -9.01
N PRO A 349 -20.27 33.11 -10.19
CA PRO A 349 -20.96 32.95 -11.47
C PRO A 349 -21.59 31.56 -11.62
N PRO A 350 -22.78 31.45 -12.26
CA PRO A 350 -23.43 32.48 -13.06
C PRO A 350 -24.32 33.47 -12.28
N GLN A 351 -24.75 33.15 -11.05
CA GLN A 351 -25.66 34.03 -10.30
C GLN A 351 -24.96 35.21 -9.64
N LYS A 352 -23.79 34.99 -9.02
CA LYS A 352 -22.98 36.03 -8.37
C LYS A 352 -23.76 36.85 -7.32
N ASP A 353 -24.63 36.21 -6.55
CA ASP A 353 -25.43 36.84 -5.49
C ASP A 353 -24.64 36.98 -4.18
N ILE A 354 -23.62 37.83 -4.22
CA ILE A 354 -22.68 38.06 -3.12
C ILE A 354 -23.40 38.61 -1.89
N ALA A 355 -24.31 39.58 -2.07
CA ALA A 355 -24.98 40.26 -0.96
C ALA A 355 -25.87 39.31 -0.15
N MET A 356 -26.68 38.48 -0.82
CA MET A 356 -27.51 37.49 -0.13
C MET A 356 -26.64 36.41 0.54
N ALA A 357 -25.61 35.92 -0.15
CA ALA A 357 -24.68 34.94 0.39
C ALA A 357 -23.99 35.47 1.66
N THR A 358 -23.52 36.71 1.67
CA THR A 358 -22.91 37.34 2.85
C THR A 358 -23.89 37.43 4.01
N LYS A 359 -25.14 37.84 3.76
CA LYS A 359 -26.17 37.90 4.81
C LYS A 359 -26.44 36.54 5.44
N LYS A 360 -26.56 35.49 4.62
CA LYS A 360 -26.80 34.11 5.05
C LYS A 360 -25.64 33.57 5.89
N ILE A 361 -24.40 33.73 5.42
CA ILE A 361 -23.20 33.32 6.15
C ILE A 361 -23.11 34.02 7.51
N LYS A 362 -23.28 35.34 7.57
CA LYS A 362 -23.29 36.07 8.86
C LYS A 362 -24.38 35.58 9.80
N SER A 363 -25.58 35.31 9.28
CA SER A 363 -26.69 34.77 10.07
C SER A 363 -26.32 33.42 10.67
N MET A 364 -25.85 32.48 9.84
CA MET A 364 -25.47 31.14 10.29
C MET A 364 -24.34 31.16 11.32
N VAL A 365 -23.28 31.94 11.07
CA VAL A 365 -22.15 32.09 12.00
C VAL A 365 -22.63 32.54 13.38
N ASN A 366 -23.47 33.58 13.44
CA ASN A 366 -23.97 34.11 14.71
C ASN A 366 -24.97 33.15 15.38
N SER A 367 -25.92 32.60 14.63
CA SER A 367 -26.98 31.74 15.16
C SER A 367 -26.44 30.42 15.72
N TYR A 368 -25.47 29.82 15.04
CA TYR A 368 -24.91 28.53 15.42
C TYR A 368 -23.61 28.65 16.21
N LYS A 369 -23.15 29.88 16.51
CA LYS A 369 -21.92 30.15 17.28
C LYS A 369 -20.69 29.45 16.69
N ILE A 370 -20.52 29.60 15.38
CA ILE A 370 -19.43 28.97 14.64
C ILE A 370 -18.07 29.50 15.14
N GLU A 371 -17.10 28.60 15.28
CA GLU A 371 -15.75 28.91 15.75
C GLU A 371 -14.70 28.83 14.62
N ALA A 372 -14.97 28.02 13.59
CA ALA A 372 -14.10 27.87 12.43
C ALA A 372 -14.89 27.63 11.13
N ILE A 373 -14.29 28.00 10.00
CA ILE A 373 -14.84 27.77 8.66
C ILE A 373 -13.93 26.78 7.92
N ALA A 374 -14.52 25.71 7.39
CA ALA A 374 -13.85 24.75 6.52
C ALA A 374 -14.28 24.97 5.06
N ILE A 375 -13.34 25.02 4.13
CA ILE A 375 -13.61 25.21 2.69
C ILE A 375 -12.94 24.05 1.94
N GLY A 376 -13.71 23.29 1.15
CA GLY A 376 -13.16 22.25 0.28
C GLY A 376 -12.16 22.83 -0.72
N ASN A 377 -11.05 22.13 -0.99
CA ASN A 377 -10.01 22.57 -1.94
C ASN A 377 -10.35 22.28 -3.41
N GLY A 378 -11.63 22.08 -3.73
CA GLY A 378 -12.13 21.81 -5.06
C GLY A 378 -12.33 23.01 -5.97
N THR A 379 -13.27 22.83 -6.89
CA THR A 379 -13.65 23.86 -7.87
C THR A 379 -14.25 25.08 -7.18
N ALA A 380 -13.78 26.28 -7.50
CA ALA A 380 -14.20 27.54 -6.87
C ALA A 380 -13.74 27.74 -5.41
N SER A 381 -12.79 26.93 -4.93
CA SER A 381 -12.28 27.03 -3.56
C SER A 381 -11.67 28.41 -3.27
N ARG A 382 -10.81 28.91 -4.15
CA ARG A 382 -10.20 30.25 -4.03
C ARG A 382 -11.20 31.37 -3.99
N GLU A 383 -12.16 31.37 -4.91
CA GLU A 383 -13.19 32.40 -4.97
C GLU A 383 -14.02 32.39 -3.69
N THR A 384 -14.29 31.20 -3.14
CA THR A 384 -15.00 31.03 -1.87
C THR A 384 -14.18 31.50 -0.68
N GLU A 385 -12.89 31.18 -0.63
CA GLU A 385 -11.98 31.66 0.41
C GLU A 385 -11.92 33.20 0.42
N LEU A 386 -11.71 33.82 -0.74
CA LEU A 386 -11.70 35.28 -0.88
C LEU A 386 -13.06 35.90 -0.50
N PHE A 387 -14.16 35.27 -0.92
CA PHE A 387 -15.50 35.69 -0.55
C PHE A 387 -15.68 35.70 0.97
N ILE A 388 -15.32 34.62 1.65
CA ILE A 388 -15.43 34.50 3.11
C ILE A 388 -14.53 35.50 3.83
N LYS A 389 -13.28 35.69 3.38
CA LYS A 389 -12.36 36.68 3.98
C LYS A 389 -12.85 38.12 3.86
N ASN A 390 -13.63 38.44 2.83
CA ASN A 390 -14.23 39.77 2.67
C ASN A 390 -15.47 39.98 3.56
N ILE A 391 -15.91 38.98 4.32
CA ILE A 391 -17.03 39.11 5.26
C ILE A 391 -16.48 39.55 6.62
N ALA A 392 -16.91 40.74 7.07
CA ALA A 392 -16.67 41.17 8.44
C ALA A 392 -17.56 40.41 9.42
N PHE A 393 -16.96 39.57 10.26
CA PHE A 393 -17.62 38.82 11.34
C PHE A 393 -17.56 39.58 12.67
N SER A 394 -18.47 39.24 13.59
CA SER A 394 -18.54 39.80 14.95
C SER A 394 -17.38 39.34 15.83
N SER A 395 -16.81 38.18 15.54
CA SER A 395 -15.61 37.61 16.17
C SER A 395 -14.61 37.15 15.09
N PRO A 396 -13.30 37.14 15.38
CA PRO A 396 -12.31 36.60 14.46
C PRO A 396 -12.54 35.09 14.27
N LEU A 397 -12.80 34.67 13.04
CA LEU A 397 -12.94 33.26 12.65
C LEU A 397 -11.71 32.78 11.91
N GLN A 398 -11.29 31.55 12.22
CA GLN A 398 -10.24 30.88 11.48
C GLN A 398 -10.85 30.19 10.25
N VAL A 399 -10.24 30.41 9.08
CA VAL A 399 -10.64 29.80 7.82
C VAL A 399 -9.59 28.78 7.41
N PHE A 400 -10.04 27.55 7.14
CA PHE A 400 -9.18 26.44 6.77
C PHE A 400 -9.59 25.91 5.40
N VAL A 401 -8.60 25.70 4.53
CA VAL A 401 -8.77 24.94 3.30
C VAL A 401 -8.55 23.47 3.63
N VAL A 402 -9.51 22.63 3.24
CA VAL A 402 -9.56 21.22 3.59
C VAL A 402 -9.56 20.40 2.32
N ASN A 403 -8.74 19.36 2.28
CA ASN A 403 -8.74 18.41 1.18
C ASN A 403 -10.12 17.75 1.04
N GLU A 404 -10.76 17.84 -0.12
CA GLU A 404 -12.06 17.21 -0.39
C GLU A 404 -11.96 15.84 -1.09
N ALA A 405 -10.73 15.33 -1.34
CA ALA A 405 -10.53 14.04 -1.99
C ALA A 405 -11.29 12.92 -1.27
N GLY A 406 -12.06 12.13 -2.02
CA GLY A 406 -12.92 11.09 -1.47
C GLY A 406 -14.24 11.58 -0.83
N ALA A 407 -14.48 12.89 -0.65
CA ALA A 407 -15.76 13.39 -0.11
C ALA A 407 -16.95 13.00 -1.01
N SER A 408 -16.75 13.02 -2.33
CA SER A 408 -17.74 12.53 -3.30
C SER A 408 -18.02 11.03 -3.13
N VAL A 409 -16.99 10.22 -2.88
CA VAL A 409 -17.13 8.78 -2.62
C VAL A 409 -17.89 8.53 -1.33
N TYR A 410 -17.55 9.24 -0.25
CA TYR A 410 -18.30 9.19 1.01
C TYR A 410 -19.77 9.54 0.77
N SER A 411 -20.04 10.67 0.12
CA SER A 411 -21.40 11.21 -0.02
C SER A 411 -22.39 10.29 -0.76
N ALA A 412 -21.87 9.50 -1.71
CA ALA A 412 -22.63 8.49 -2.45
C ALA A 412 -22.67 7.12 -1.75
N SER A 413 -21.87 6.92 -0.70
CA SER A 413 -21.73 5.64 0.00
C SER A 413 -23.01 5.21 0.72
N LYS A 414 -23.06 3.93 1.11
CA LYS A 414 -24.10 3.42 1.99
C LYS A 414 -24.02 4.05 3.38
N ILE A 415 -22.81 4.29 3.89
CA ILE A 415 -22.57 4.87 5.21
C ILE A 415 -23.17 6.28 5.28
N ALA A 416 -22.90 7.15 4.31
CA ALA A 416 -23.45 8.50 4.31
C ALA A 416 -24.98 8.52 4.14
N ARG A 417 -25.55 7.57 3.40
CA ARG A 417 -27.00 7.39 3.30
C ARG A 417 -27.65 6.94 4.60
N GLU A 418 -26.96 6.13 5.39
CA GLU A 418 -27.41 5.70 6.72
C GLU A 418 -27.29 6.84 7.74
N GLU A 419 -26.19 7.61 7.71
CA GLU A 419 -25.99 8.77 8.59
C GLU A 419 -26.95 9.92 8.27
N PHE A 420 -27.23 10.16 6.97
CA PHE A 420 -27.99 11.31 6.49
C PHE A 420 -29.03 10.91 5.43
N PRO A 421 -30.08 10.13 5.78
CA PRO A 421 -31.02 9.58 4.81
C PRO A 421 -31.86 10.65 4.09
N ASN A 422 -32.16 11.75 4.78
CA ASN A 422 -33.05 12.81 4.29
C ASN A 422 -32.32 13.93 3.53
N TYR A 423 -30.99 13.84 3.40
CA TYR A 423 -30.17 14.86 2.74
C TYR A 423 -29.61 14.36 1.42
N ASP A 424 -29.48 15.25 0.44
CA ASP A 424 -28.90 14.90 -0.85
C ASP A 424 -27.38 14.71 -0.78
N VAL A 425 -26.80 14.22 -1.88
CA VAL A 425 -25.37 13.90 -2.00
C VAL A 425 -24.46 15.11 -1.72
N THR A 426 -24.87 16.32 -2.11
CA THR A 426 -24.02 17.50 -1.99
C THR A 426 -23.91 17.98 -0.54
N VAL A 427 -25.00 17.88 0.23
CA VAL A 427 -24.98 18.18 1.68
C VAL A 427 -24.08 17.20 2.41
N ARG A 428 -24.15 15.90 2.09
CA ARG A 428 -23.27 14.88 2.68
C ARG A 428 -21.79 15.14 2.38
N GLY A 429 -21.47 15.61 1.17
CA GLY A 429 -20.12 16.05 0.81
C GLY A 429 -19.62 17.17 1.71
N ALA A 430 -20.41 18.24 1.87
CA ALA A 430 -20.08 19.37 2.74
C ALA A 430 -19.92 18.98 4.22
N VAL A 431 -20.74 18.04 4.72
CA VAL A 431 -20.57 17.47 6.08
C VAL A 431 -19.21 16.80 6.22
N SER A 432 -18.79 16.01 5.23
CA SER A 432 -17.50 15.31 5.27
C SER A 432 -16.32 16.28 5.31
N ILE A 433 -16.39 17.39 4.58
CA ILE A 433 -15.37 18.45 4.61
C ILE A 433 -15.22 19.02 6.03
N GLY A 434 -16.34 19.35 6.69
CA GLY A 434 -16.32 19.88 8.05
C GLY A 434 -15.80 18.88 9.09
N ARG A 435 -16.28 17.63 9.02
CA ARG A 435 -15.83 16.56 9.93
C ARG A 435 -14.36 16.22 9.76
N ARG A 436 -13.83 16.31 8.53
CA ARG A 436 -12.41 16.10 8.24
C ARG A 436 -11.52 17.16 8.88
N LEU A 437 -11.96 18.42 8.96
CA LEU A 437 -11.24 19.45 9.72
C LEU A 437 -11.25 19.16 11.22
N SER A 438 -12.39 18.69 11.76
CA SER A 438 -12.50 18.35 13.18
C SER A 438 -11.59 17.19 13.56
N ASP A 439 -11.70 16.06 12.87
CA ASP A 439 -10.84 14.89 13.03
C ASP A 439 -10.68 14.13 11.69
N PRO A 440 -9.53 14.30 11.00
CA PRO A 440 -9.25 13.64 9.73
C PRO A 440 -9.35 12.11 9.84
N LEU A 441 -8.85 11.52 10.92
CA LEU A 441 -8.84 10.08 11.13
C LEU A 441 -10.26 9.54 11.19
N ALA A 442 -11.09 10.10 12.06
CA ALA A 442 -12.46 9.64 12.29
C ALA A 442 -13.35 9.72 11.05
N GLU A 443 -13.10 10.69 10.17
CA GLU A 443 -13.87 10.88 8.94
C GLU A 443 -13.32 10.05 7.77
N LEU A 444 -11.98 9.99 7.58
CA LEU A 444 -11.37 9.25 6.46
C LEU A 444 -11.56 7.74 6.55
N VAL A 445 -11.62 7.15 7.76
CA VAL A 445 -11.88 5.71 7.93
C VAL A 445 -13.26 5.26 7.43
N LYS A 446 -14.19 6.19 7.15
CA LYS A 446 -15.50 5.88 6.56
C LYS A 446 -15.43 5.62 5.05
N ILE A 447 -14.29 5.87 4.43
CA ILE A 447 -14.07 5.75 3.00
C ILE A 447 -13.19 4.52 2.75
N ASP A 448 -13.45 3.77 1.67
CA ASP A 448 -12.49 2.74 1.22
C ASP A 448 -11.13 3.42 1.00
N PRO A 449 -10.04 2.97 1.66
CA PRO A 449 -8.73 3.60 1.56
C PRO A 449 -8.23 3.78 0.12
N LYS A 450 -8.60 2.89 -0.80
CA LYS A 450 -8.25 3.01 -2.23
C LYS A 450 -8.92 4.20 -2.92
N ALA A 451 -10.04 4.67 -2.37
CA ALA A 451 -10.84 5.74 -2.93
C ALA A 451 -10.48 7.14 -2.36
N ILE A 452 -9.58 7.20 -1.37
CA ILE A 452 -9.06 8.47 -0.82
C ILE A 452 -8.12 9.16 -1.83
N GLY A 453 -7.58 8.41 -2.81
CA GLY A 453 -6.67 8.94 -3.83
C GLY A 453 -5.24 9.04 -3.29
N VAL A 454 -4.63 7.89 -3.04
CA VAL A 454 -3.33 7.78 -2.35
C VAL A 454 -2.12 7.86 -3.29
N GLY A 455 -2.35 7.82 -4.62
CA GLY A 455 -1.33 8.12 -5.61
C GLY A 455 -1.73 7.84 -7.06
N GLN A 456 -0.89 8.27 -8.01
CA GLN A 456 -1.19 8.30 -9.45
C GLN A 456 -1.44 6.91 -10.09
N TYR A 457 -0.62 5.91 -9.71
CA TYR A 457 -0.67 4.55 -10.28
C TYR A 457 -1.40 3.55 -9.39
N GLN A 458 -2.26 4.03 -8.48
CA GLN A 458 -2.96 3.17 -7.51
C GLN A 458 -3.87 2.12 -8.18
N HIS A 459 -4.31 2.36 -9.42
CA HIS A 459 -5.14 1.42 -10.19
C HIS A 459 -4.31 0.42 -11.00
N ASP A 460 -3.00 0.66 -11.17
CA ASP A 460 -2.10 -0.13 -12.02
C ASP A 460 -1.31 -1.20 -11.22
N VAL A 461 -1.32 -1.09 -9.89
CA VAL A 461 -0.71 -2.06 -8.98
C VAL A 461 -1.65 -3.22 -8.65
N ASN A 462 -1.12 -4.30 -8.06
CA ASN A 462 -1.92 -5.39 -7.52
C ASN A 462 -2.96 -4.89 -6.49
N GLN A 463 -4.25 -4.96 -6.85
CA GLN A 463 -5.34 -4.40 -6.07
C GLN A 463 -5.59 -5.13 -4.73
N THR A 464 -5.31 -6.43 -4.66
CA THR A 464 -5.43 -7.21 -3.43
C THR A 464 -4.36 -6.78 -2.44
N LYS A 465 -3.09 -6.76 -2.87
CA LYS A 465 -1.97 -6.29 -2.04
C LYS A 465 -2.15 -4.84 -1.62
N LEU A 466 -2.62 -3.97 -2.52
CA LEU A 466 -2.90 -2.57 -2.19
C LEU A 466 -3.92 -2.48 -1.05
N LYS A 467 -5.08 -3.14 -1.20
CA LYS A 467 -6.13 -3.12 -0.18
C LYS A 467 -5.61 -3.59 1.17
N GLU A 468 -4.96 -4.75 1.23
CA GLU A 468 -4.41 -5.30 2.47
C GLU A 468 -3.43 -4.33 3.16
N ASN A 469 -2.53 -3.70 2.41
CA ASN A 469 -1.57 -2.77 2.98
C ASN A 469 -2.23 -1.46 3.46
N LEU A 470 -3.20 -0.92 2.71
CA LEU A 470 -3.92 0.28 3.14
C LEU A 470 -4.79 0.01 4.36
N ASP A 471 -5.46 -1.14 4.44
CA ASP A 471 -6.23 -1.56 5.62
C ASP A 471 -5.31 -1.69 6.84
N SER A 472 -4.12 -2.29 6.69
CA SER A 472 -3.09 -2.32 7.74
C SER A 472 -2.69 -0.91 8.19
N VAL A 473 -2.50 0.05 7.26
CA VAL A 473 -2.20 1.45 7.62
C VAL A 473 -3.31 2.06 8.47
N VAL A 474 -4.57 1.86 8.10
CA VAL A 474 -5.71 2.39 8.87
C VAL A 474 -5.71 1.81 10.28
N ILE A 475 -5.57 0.49 10.42
CA ILE A 475 -5.51 -0.19 11.73
C ILE A 475 -4.39 0.41 12.58
N ARG A 476 -3.17 0.56 12.03
CA ARG A 476 -2.05 1.14 12.77
C ARG A 476 -2.32 2.58 13.22
N CYS A 477 -2.86 3.42 12.33
CA CYS A 477 -3.18 4.82 12.66
C CYS A 477 -4.22 4.88 13.80
N VAL A 478 -5.32 4.13 13.68
CA VAL A 478 -6.39 4.09 14.69
C VAL A 478 -5.87 3.63 16.05
N ASN A 479 -5.08 2.56 16.08
CA ASN A 479 -4.57 2.01 17.34
C ASN A 479 -3.40 2.83 17.92
N SER A 480 -2.68 3.59 17.08
CA SER A 480 -1.64 4.52 17.55
C SER A 480 -2.24 5.72 18.27
N VAL A 481 -3.29 6.31 17.71
CA VAL A 481 -4.00 7.48 18.28
C VAL A 481 -4.88 7.06 19.45
N GLY A 482 -5.52 5.88 19.38
CA GLY A 482 -6.55 5.48 20.33
C GLY A 482 -7.90 6.10 20.00
N VAL A 483 -8.97 5.53 20.56
CA VAL A 483 -10.35 5.86 20.17
C VAL A 483 -11.17 6.18 21.41
N ASN A 484 -11.85 7.33 21.42
CA ASN A 484 -12.80 7.65 22.49
C ASN A 484 -14.03 6.73 22.38
N LEU A 485 -14.19 5.87 23.38
CA LEU A 485 -15.23 4.83 23.40
C LEU A 485 -16.66 5.42 23.36
N ASN A 486 -16.85 6.61 23.94
CA ASN A 486 -18.16 7.22 24.11
C ASN A 486 -18.59 8.06 22.91
N THR A 487 -17.67 8.51 22.06
CA THR A 487 -17.99 9.37 20.90
C THR A 487 -17.74 8.69 19.55
N ALA A 488 -16.81 7.74 19.47
CA ALA A 488 -16.41 7.13 18.20
C ALA A 488 -17.57 6.43 17.47
N GLY A 489 -17.64 6.64 16.15
CA GLY A 489 -18.61 5.95 15.29
C GLY A 489 -18.26 4.48 15.03
N LYS A 490 -19.21 3.73 14.47
CA LYS A 490 -19.05 2.29 14.15
C LYS A 490 -17.81 2.02 13.28
N SER A 491 -17.55 2.86 12.28
CA SER A 491 -16.45 2.66 11.32
C SER A 491 -15.09 2.84 11.96
N LEU A 492 -14.92 3.79 12.88
CA LEU A 492 -13.66 3.97 13.61
C LEU A 492 -13.41 2.82 14.58
N LEU A 493 -14.46 2.39 15.30
CA LEU A 493 -14.39 1.27 16.24
C LEU A 493 -14.02 -0.05 15.54
N SER A 494 -14.45 -0.30 14.31
CA SER A 494 -14.14 -1.54 13.59
C SER A 494 -12.68 -1.70 13.18
N TYR A 495 -11.86 -0.65 13.29
CA TYR A 495 -10.41 -0.71 13.08
C TYR A 495 -9.62 -0.83 14.39
N VAL A 496 -10.31 -0.79 15.54
CA VAL A 496 -9.67 -1.04 16.83
C VAL A 496 -9.30 -2.52 16.92
N SER A 497 -8.08 -2.78 17.37
CA SER A 497 -7.56 -4.13 17.59
C SER A 497 -8.57 -5.01 18.33
N GLY A 498 -8.93 -6.16 17.77
CA GLY A 498 -9.89 -7.10 18.38
C GLY A 498 -11.37 -6.74 18.21
N ILE A 499 -11.71 -5.60 17.60
CA ILE A 499 -13.09 -5.18 17.35
C ILE A 499 -13.42 -5.32 15.86
N GLY A 500 -14.31 -6.25 15.53
CA GLY A 500 -14.88 -6.35 14.17
C GLY A 500 -16.11 -5.46 13.98
N GLU A 501 -16.58 -5.35 12.73
CA GLU A 501 -17.74 -4.52 12.34
C GLU A 501 -18.98 -4.77 13.24
N LYS A 502 -19.34 -6.04 13.48
CA LYS A 502 -20.51 -6.37 14.28
C LYS A 502 -20.36 -6.02 15.77
N THR A 503 -19.15 -6.13 16.30
CA THR A 503 -18.85 -5.76 17.68
C THR A 503 -18.88 -4.24 17.83
N ALA A 504 -18.35 -3.50 16.85
CA ALA A 504 -18.44 -2.04 16.80
C ALA A 504 -19.89 -1.54 16.81
N GLU A 505 -20.77 -2.15 16.00
CA GLU A 505 -22.22 -1.85 16.04
C GLU A 505 -22.83 -2.10 17.42
N ASN A 506 -22.47 -3.22 18.06
CA ASN A 506 -22.98 -3.56 19.38
C ASN A 506 -22.48 -2.60 20.47
N ILE A 507 -21.24 -2.09 20.38
CA ILE A 507 -20.71 -1.08 21.30
C ILE A 507 -21.53 0.22 21.19
N VAL A 508 -21.76 0.70 19.96
CA VAL A 508 -22.56 1.90 19.71
C VAL A 508 -24.00 1.70 20.20
N LYS A 509 -24.60 0.55 19.92
CA LYS A 509 -25.94 0.22 20.39
C LYS A 509 -26.01 0.20 21.92
N TYR A 510 -25.03 -0.44 22.57
CA TYR A 510 -24.98 -0.54 24.03
C TYR A 510 -24.93 0.85 24.68
N ARG A 511 -24.05 1.76 24.21
CA ARG A 511 -23.98 3.11 24.79
C ARG A 511 -25.24 3.94 24.53
N SER A 512 -25.91 3.73 23.40
CA SER A 512 -27.17 4.40 23.10
C SER A 512 -28.31 3.93 24.02
N GLU A 513 -28.32 2.66 24.41
CA GLU A 513 -29.36 2.07 25.27
C GLU A 513 -29.08 2.21 26.78
N LYS A 514 -27.81 2.18 27.18
CA LYS A 514 -27.37 2.14 28.59
C LYS A 514 -26.71 3.43 29.07
N GLY A 515 -26.41 4.36 28.17
CA GLY A 515 -25.63 5.56 28.45
C GLY A 515 -24.13 5.37 28.22
N ALA A 516 -23.37 6.43 28.45
CA ALA A 516 -21.92 6.44 28.28
C ALA A 516 -21.23 5.43 29.21
N PHE A 517 -20.16 4.80 28.71
CA PHE A 517 -19.30 3.93 29.50
C PHE A 517 -18.56 4.75 30.56
N THR A 518 -18.56 4.27 31.81
CA THR A 518 -17.84 4.92 32.92
C THR A 518 -16.58 4.17 33.34
N LYS A 519 -16.45 2.91 32.89
CA LYS A 519 -15.33 2.03 33.17
C LYS A 519 -15.07 1.11 31.98
N ARG A 520 -13.80 0.76 31.75
CA ARG A 520 -13.44 -0.21 30.69
C ARG A 520 -14.12 -1.57 30.86
N GLU A 521 -14.27 -2.08 32.08
CA GLU A 521 -14.83 -3.41 32.34
C GLU A 521 -16.29 -3.56 31.88
N GLU A 522 -17.02 -2.45 31.73
CA GLU A 522 -18.39 -2.45 31.22
C GLU A 522 -18.47 -2.98 29.78
N LEU A 523 -17.38 -2.92 29.01
CA LEU A 523 -17.28 -3.50 27.67
C LEU A 523 -17.56 -5.01 27.66
N LEU A 524 -17.24 -5.73 28.75
CA LEU A 524 -17.52 -7.17 28.85
C LEU A 524 -19.02 -7.50 28.80
N ASN A 525 -19.89 -6.51 29.02
CA ASN A 525 -21.33 -6.66 28.89
C ASN A 525 -21.83 -6.46 27.44
N VAL A 526 -20.95 -6.06 26.52
CA VAL A 526 -21.31 -5.84 25.12
C VAL A 526 -21.47 -7.19 24.40
N PRO A 527 -22.61 -7.45 23.73
CA PRO A 527 -22.81 -8.71 23.02
C PRO A 527 -21.71 -9.00 22.01
N ARG A 528 -21.23 -10.26 21.99
CA ARG A 528 -20.18 -10.77 21.10
C ARG A 528 -18.77 -10.20 21.34
N LEU A 529 -18.56 -9.43 22.41
CA LEU A 529 -17.21 -9.08 22.87
C LEU A 529 -16.71 -10.14 23.88
N GLY A 530 -15.93 -11.10 23.40
CA GLY A 530 -15.29 -12.10 24.26
C GLY A 530 -14.10 -11.55 25.05
N SER A 531 -13.65 -12.29 26.06
CA SER A 531 -12.50 -11.91 26.92
C SER A 531 -11.20 -11.66 26.15
N LYS A 532 -10.92 -12.47 25.12
CA LYS A 532 -9.75 -12.25 24.24
C LYS A 532 -9.89 -10.95 23.45
N ALA A 533 -11.03 -10.72 22.80
CA ALA A 533 -11.29 -9.50 22.05
C ALA A 533 -11.21 -8.25 22.96
N TYR A 534 -11.75 -8.34 24.17
CA TYR A 534 -11.60 -7.32 25.20
C TYR A 534 -10.13 -7.04 25.51
N GLN A 535 -9.33 -8.07 25.82
CA GLN A 535 -7.88 -7.92 26.05
C GLN A 535 -7.18 -7.23 24.87
N GLN A 536 -7.49 -7.62 23.65
CA GLN A 536 -6.87 -7.04 22.46
C GLN A 536 -7.26 -5.57 22.23
N ALA A 537 -8.44 -5.14 22.67
CA ALA A 537 -9.03 -3.84 22.34
C ALA A 537 -8.92 -2.80 23.45
N VAL A 538 -9.04 -3.22 24.70
CA VAL A 538 -9.48 -2.36 25.81
C VAL A 538 -8.57 -1.16 26.02
N ALA A 539 -7.26 -1.32 25.86
CA ALA A 539 -6.29 -0.26 26.08
C ALA A 539 -6.18 0.75 24.92
N PHE A 540 -6.75 0.41 23.76
CA PHE A 540 -6.89 1.33 22.62
C PHE A 540 -8.19 2.15 22.72
N LEU A 541 -9.12 1.74 23.59
CA LEU A 541 -10.38 2.43 23.86
C LEU A 541 -10.22 3.34 25.09
N ARG A 542 -10.49 4.63 24.92
CA ARG A 542 -10.31 5.65 25.95
C ARG A 542 -11.65 6.12 26.51
N ILE A 543 -11.68 6.39 27.82
CA ILE A 543 -12.81 7.00 28.52
C ILE A 543 -12.30 8.27 29.20
N HIS A 544 -12.54 9.42 28.58
CA HIS A 544 -12.00 10.72 29.04
C HIS A 544 -12.47 11.11 30.45
N GLU A 545 -13.74 10.88 30.74
CA GLU A 545 -14.38 11.17 32.04
C GLU A 545 -14.69 9.86 32.80
N GLY A 546 -13.77 8.89 32.72
CA GLY A 546 -13.92 7.59 33.37
C GLY A 546 -13.76 7.68 34.90
N LYS A 547 -14.32 6.69 35.62
CA LYS A 547 -14.13 6.58 37.08
C LYS A 547 -12.68 6.30 37.46
N ASN A 548 -11.95 5.57 36.62
CA ASN A 548 -10.52 5.35 36.77
C ASN A 548 -9.76 6.27 35.80
N PRO A 549 -8.89 7.18 36.28
CA PRO A 549 -8.13 8.08 35.41
C PRO A 549 -7.24 7.37 34.38
N LEU A 550 -6.83 6.11 34.65
CA LEU A 550 -6.05 5.31 33.70
C LEU A 550 -6.85 4.89 32.47
N ASP A 551 -8.19 4.94 32.51
CA ASP A 551 -9.03 4.61 31.36
C ASP A 551 -8.92 5.65 30.24
N ASN A 552 -8.40 6.85 30.53
CA ASN A 552 -8.05 7.86 29.52
C ASN A 552 -6.59 7.73 29.02
N SER A 553 -5.91 6.63 29.34
CA SER A 553 -4.52 6.39 28.95
C SER A 553 -4.39 5.17 28.06
N ALA A 554 -3.21 5.00 27.45
CA ALA A 554 -2.86 3.76 26.77
C ALA A 554 -2.32 2.66 27.72
N VAL A 555 -2.35 2.87 29.04
CA VAL A 555 -1.97 1.82 30.00
C VAL A 555 -3.00 0.70 29.90
N HIS A 556 -2.52 -0.52 29.65
CA HIS A 556 -3.38 -1.69 29.62
C HIS A 556 -3.90 -2.03 31.02
N PRO A 557 -5.17 -2.44 31.20
CA PRO A 557 -5.73 -2.83 32.51
C PRO A 557 -4.91 -3.89 33.26
N GLU A 558 -4.19 -4.76 32.55
CA GLU A 558 -3.23 -5.73 33.14
C GLU A 558 -2.14 -5.06 34.00
N ALA A 559 -1.84 -3.78 33.75
CA ALA A 559 -0.84 -3.01 34.49
C ALA A 559 -1.44 -2.15 35.62
N TYR A 560 -2.77 -2.07 35.77
CA TYR A 560 -3.38 -1.24 36.81
C TYR A 560 -2.92 -1.62 38.22
N PRO A 561 -2.87 -2.90 38.62
CA PRO A 561 -2.37 -3.28 39.94
C PRO A 561 -0.91 -2.88 40.18
N ILE A 562 -0.10 -2.83 39.12
CA ILE A 562 1.28 -2.37 39.20
C ILE A 562 1.34 -0.86 39.44
N VAL A 563 0.54 -0.08 38.71
CA VAL A 563 0.47 1.37 38.89
C VAL A 563 -0.02 1.72 40.30
N GLU A 564 -1.01 1.01 40.81
CA GLU A 564 -1.48 1.15 42.19
C GLU A 564 -0.38 0.84 43.21
N LYS A 565 0.40 -0.23 42.97
CA LYS A 565 1.55 -0.57 43.81
C LYS A 565 2.64 0.50 43.76
N MET A 566 2.96 1.03 42.57
CA MET A 566 3.92 2.14 42.41
C MET A 566 3.50 3.37 43.21
N ALA A 567 2.21 3.73 43.17
CA ALA A 567 1.68 4.84 43.93
C ALA A 567 1.76 4.59 45.45
N SER A 568 1.39 3.38 45.88
CA SER A 568 1.48 2.94 47.28
C SER A 568 2.91 2.98 47.83
N ASP A 569 3.89 2.50 47.06
CA ASP A 569 5.31 2.52 47.43
C ASP A 569 5.87 3.95 47.58
N LEU A 570 5.22 4.94 46.95
CA LEU A 570 5.52 6.37 47.07
C LEU A 570 4.66 7.09 48.11
N GLY A 571 3.71 6.39 48.75
CA GLY A 571 2.80 6.97 49.74
C GLY A 571 1.75 7.93 49.17
N ILE A 572 1.40 7.80 47.88
CA ILE A 572 0.40 8.64 47.20
C ILE A 572 -0.71 7.78 46.56
N SER A 573 -1.84 8.39 46.20
CA SER A 573 -2.88 7.70 45.42
C SER A 573 -2.49 7.60 43.94
N ALA A 574 -3.08 6.64 43.22
CA ALA A 574 -2.84 6.49 41.79
C ALA A 574 -3.23 7.76 41.00
N GLU A 575 -4.30 8.46 41.40
CA GLU A 575 -4.68 9.72 40.75
C GLU A 575 -3.62 10.82 40.93
N LYS A 576 -2.93 10.85 42.08
CA LYS A 576 -1.86 11.81 42.36
C LYS A 576 -0.53 11.48 41.68
N LEU A 577 -0.35 10.23 41.26
CA LEU A 577 0.82 9.81 40.50
C LEU A 577 0.73 10.27 39.04
N ILE A 578 -0.48 10.28 38.47
CA ILE A 578 -0.72 10.66 37.08
C ILE A 578 -0.43 12.15 36.87
N GLY A 579 0.36 12.47 35.86
CA GLY A 579 0.85 13.82 35.55
C GLY A 579 1.98 14.31 36.47
N ASN A 580 2.34 13.55 37.51
CA ASN A 580 3.35 13.95 38.48
C ASN A 580 4.74 13.43 38.10
N LYS A 581 5.42 14.17 37.21
CA LYS A 581 6.76 13.83 36.72
C LYS A 581 7.78 13.59 37.82
N GLU A 582 7.74 14.35 38.91
CA GLU A 582 8.69 14.20 40.01
C GLU A 582 8.49 12.89 40.77
N ALA A 583 7.24 12.48 41.01
CA ALA A 583 6.93 11.19 41.62
C ALA A 583 7.28 10.03 40.67
N ILE A 584 6.92 10.14 39.40
CA ILE A 584 7.19 9.12 38.37
C ILE A 584 8.70 8.85 38.25
N ASN A 585 9.53 9.89 38.23
CA ASN A 585 10.99 9.77 38.13
C ASN A 585 11.65 9.08 39.34
N LYS A 586 10.96 8.96 40.48
CA LYS A 586 11.45 8.24 41.67
C LYS A 586 11.17 6.74 41.62
N ILE A 587 10.38 6.26 40.66
CA ILE A 587 10.00 4.85 40.55
C ILE A 587 11.19 4.03 40.06
N ASN A 588 11.56 3.01 40.84
CA ASN A 588 12.50 1.99 40.40
C ASN A 588 11.75 0.86 39.68
N ILE A 589 11.84 0.83 38.34
CA ILE A 589 11.13 -0.12 37.46
C ILE A 589 11.41 -1.58 37.81
N ASP A 590 12.62 -1.91 38.25
CA ASP A 590 13.04 -3.30 38.49
C ASP A 590 12.20 -4.02 39.56
N LYS A 591 11.55 -3.25 40.45
CA LYS A 591 10.66 -3.78 41.50
C LYS A 591 9.32 -4.30 40.98
N TYR A 592 8.98 -4.01 39.73
CA TYR A 592 7.65 -4.22 39.17
C TYR A 592 7.63 -5.18 37.97
N ILE A 593 8.77 -5.78 37.63
CA ILE A 593 8.88 -6.78 36.57
C ILE A 593 8.19 -8.08 37.01
N ASN A 594 7.45 -8.71 36.10
CA ASN A 594 6.86 -10.04 36.28
C ASN A 594 6.81 -10.82 34.94
N ASP A 595 6.27 -12.03 34.95
CA ASP A 595 6.22 -12.93 33.78
C ASP A 595 5.52 -12.33 32.55
N ASN A 596 4.58 -11.39 32.74
CA ASN A 596 3.78 -10.79 31.69
C ASN A 596 4.21 -9.36 31.33
N ILE A 597 4.86 -8.65 32.25
CA ILE A 597 5.20 -7.23 32.15
C ILE A 597 6.69 -7.06 32.43
N GLY A 598 7.44 -6.69 31.39
CA GLY A 598 8.88 -6.44 31.48
C GLY A 598 9.24 -4.96 31.46
N VAL A 599 10.55 -4.70 31.41
CA VAL A 599 11.14 -3.37 31.51
C VAL A 599 10.71 -2.45 30.36
N ILE A 600 10.58 -2.98 29.14
CA ILE A 600 10.25 -2.16 27.97
C ILE A 600 8.83 -1.62 28.12
N TYR A 601 7.86 -2.48 28.43
CA TYR A 601 6.49 -2.04 28.63
C TYR A 601 6.34 -1.13 29.87
N LEU A 602 7.04 -1.40 30.98
CA LEU A 602 6.99 -0.51 32.15
C LEU A 602 7.49 0.90 31.86
N LYS A 603 8.52 1.06 31.01
CA LYS A 603 8.97 2.39 30.56
C LYS A 603 7.87 3.13 29.79
N ASP A 604 7.13 2.42 28.93
CA ASP A 604 5.99 3.01 28.22
C ASP A 604 4.87 3.41 29.19
N VAL A 605 4.59 2.59 30.21
CA VAL A 605 3.63 2.92 31.27
C VAL A 605 4.03 4.20 31.98
N LEU A 606 5.29 4.34 32.42
CA LEU A 606 5.74 5.56 33.10
C LEU A 606 5.63 6.81 32.20
N LYS A 607 5.98 6.68 30.91
CA LYS A 607 5.85 7.77 29.93
C LYS A 607 4.38 8.16 29.73
N GLU A 608 3.48 7.19 29.68
CA GLU A 608 2.04 7.42 29.57
C GLU A 608 1.47 8.08 30.83
N LEU A 609 1.95 7.70 32.02
CA LEU A 609 1.54 8.35 33.28
C LEU A 609 1.94 9.83 33.34
N GLU A 610 3.03 10.25 32.69
CA GLU A 610 3.39 11.68 32.64
C GLU A 610 2.37 12.53 31.87
N LYS A 611 1.81 11.98 30.78
CA LYS A 611 0.84 12.64 29.91
C LYS A 611 -0.16 11.62 29.34
N PRO A 612 -1.18 11.23 30.13
CA PRO A 612 -2.16 10.23 29.70
C PRO A 612 -2.91 10.66 28.44
N GLY A 613 -3.07 9.73 27.50
CA GLY A 613 -3.95 9.94 26.35
C GLY A 613 -3.47 11.02 25.39
N LEU A 614 -2.17 11.35 25.40
CA LEU A 614 -1.58 12.33 24.50
C LEU A 614 -1.85 11.92 23.04
N ASP A 615 -2.55 12.78 22.29
CA ASP A 615 -2.69 12.62 20.84
C ASP A 615 -1.32 12.89 20.19
N PRO A 616 -0.80 11.98 19.35
CA PRO A 616 0.47 12.20 18.66
C PRO A 616 0.43 13.30 17.60
N ARG A 617 -0.76 13.75 17.19
CA ARG A 617 -0.99 14.78 16.15
C ARG A 617 -0.90 16.20 16.73
N LYS A 618 -0.63 17.21 15.90
CA LYS A 618 -0.61 18.62 16.31
C LYS A 618 -1.96 19.27 16.00
N SER A 619 -2.13 20.52 16.40
CA SER A 619 -3.32 21.31 16.05
C SER A 619 -3.21 21.90 14.64
N ALA A 620 -4.34 21.92 13.92
CA ALA A 620 -4.44 22.43 12.56
C ALA A 620 -3.89 23.87 12.42
N LYS A 621 -3.17 24.14 11.32
CA LYS A 621 -2.57 25.45 11.01
C LYS A 621 -3.32 26.14 9.88
N ILE A 622 -3.38 27.47 9.95
CA ILE A 622 -3.91 28.32 8.89
C ILE A 622 -2.87 28.45 7.76
N PHE A 623 -3.34 28.45 6.52
CA PHE A 623 -2.52 28.65 5.32
C PHE A 623 -3.21 29.62 4.37
N GLU A 624 -2.41 30.40 3.64
CA GLU A 624 -2.90 31.32 2.62
C GLU A 624 -2.06 31.21 1.35
N PHE A 625 -2.74 31.12 0.21
CA PHE A 625 -2.10 31.19 -1.09
C PHE A 625 -1.79 32.64 -1.49
N ASP A 626 -0.91 32.83 -2.47
CA ASP A 626 -0.64 34.16 -3.02
C ASP A 626 -1.91 34.72 -3.71
N PRO A 627 -2.34 35.95 -3.40
CA PRO A 627 -3.58 36.54 -3.95
C PRO A 627 -3.46 36.96 -5.42
N ASN A 628 -2.24 37.08 -5.96
CA ASN A 628 -1.99 37.56 -7.32
C ASN A 628 -1.98 36.44 -8.37
N VAL A 629 -1.83 35.19 -7.95
CA VAL A 629 -1.88 34.02 -8.83
C VAL A 629 -3.29 33.45 -8.76
N LYS A 630 -4.03 33.36 -9.88
CA LYS A 630 -5.41 32.82 -9.91
C LYS A 630 -5.62 31.80 -11.01
N THR A 631 -4.94 31.99 -12.12
CA THR A 631 -5.02 31.17 -13.32
C THR A 631 -3.63 30.65 -13.69
N PHE A 632 -3.60 29.68 -14.59
CA PHE A 632 -2.33 29.15 -15.12
C PHE A 632 -1.47 30.26 -15.75
N ASP A 633 -2.10 31.21 -16.45
CA ASP A 633 -1.42 32.29 -17.16
C ASP A 633 -0.79 33.34 -16.23
N ASP A 634 -1.19 33.37 -14.95
CA ASP A 634 -0.59 34.25 -13.95
C ASP A 634 0.77 33.73 -13.46
N VAL A 635 1.04 32.42 -13.65
CA VAL A 635 2.26 31.78 -13.18
C VAL A 635 3.42 32.11 -14.11
N LYS A 636 4.47 32.72 -13.56
CA LYS A 636 5.69 33.08 -14.31
C LYS A 636 6.92 32.43 -13.70
N ILE A 637 7.85 32.05 -14.57
CA ILE A 637 9.17 31.55 -14.16
C ILE A 637 9.84 32.59 -13.23
N GLY A 638 10.43 32.11 -12.14
CA GLY A 638 11.08 32.93 -11.12
C GLY A 638 10.17 33.38 -9.96
N MET A 639 8.86 33.19 -10.06
CA MET A 639 7.94 33.50 -8.94
C MET A 639 8.23 32.62 -7.72
N ILE A 640 8.11 33.21 -6.54
CA ILE A 640 8.18 32.51 -5.26
C ILE A 640 6.76 32.48 -4.69
N LEU A 641 6.19 31.29 -4.57
CA LEU A 641 4.78 31.11 -4.21
C LEU A 641 4.67 30.24 -2.95
N PRO A 642 3.75 30.56 -2.02
CA PRO A 642 3.34 29.61 -1.00
C PRO A 642 2.56 28.47 -1.67
N GLY A 643 2.80 27.24 -1.23
CA GLY A 643 2.06 26.09 -1.68
C GLY A 643 1.89 25.01 -0.62
N ILE A 644 0.98 24.07 -0.89
CA ILE A 644 0.68 22.92 -0.03
C ILE A 644 1.04 21.65 -0.81
N VAL A 645 1.79 20.74 -0.18
CA VAL A 645 2.06 19.43 -0.77
C VAL A 645 0.76 18.62 -0.85
N ASN A 646 0.29 18.34 -2.07
CA ASN A 646 -0.92 17.57 -2.33
C ASN A 646 -0.65 16.07 -2.34
N ASN A 647 0.44 15.65 -2.97
CA ASN A 647 0.75 14.24 -3.17
C ASN A 647 2.26 14.01 -3.27
N ILE A 648 2.73 12.85 -2.82
CA ILE A 648 4.13 12.44 -2.89
C ILE A 648 4.25 11.20 -3.79
N THR A 649 5.29 11.18 -4.63
CA THR A 649 5.62 10.10 -5.55
C THR A 649 7.09 9.71 -5.42
N ALA A 650 7.51 8.62 -6.08
CA ALA A 650 8.91 8.19 -6.05
C ALA A 650 9.88 9.18 -6.72
N PHE A 651 9.39 10.03 -7.62
CA PHE A 651 10.21 10.93 -8.44
C PHE A 651 10.06 12.40 -8.06
N GLY A 652 9.28 12.72 -7.03
CA GLY A 652 9.00 14.09 -6.62
C GLY A 652 7.69 14.24 -5.85
N CYS A 653 7.27 15.48 -5.62
CA CYS A 653 5.98 15.78 -5.02
C CYS A 653 5.19 16.80 -5.85
N PHE A 654 3.87 16.72 -5.76
CA PHE A 654 2.95 17.67 -6.36
C PHE A 654 2.51 18.69 -5.32
N VAL A 655 2.58 19.96 -5.69
CA VAL A 655 2.30 21.10 -4.81
C VAL A 655 1.18 21.92 -5.41
N ASP A 656 0.15 22.16 -4.61
CA ASP A 656 -0.86 23.16 -4.89
C ASP A 656 -0.27 24.54 -4.65
N ILE A 657 -0.33 25.43 -5.65
CA ILE A 657 -0.01 26.85 -5.53
C ILE A 657 -1.28 27.73 -5.63
N GLY A 658 -2.43 27.07 -5.46
CA GLY A 658 -3.78 27.60 -5.39
C GLY A 658 -4.51 27.61 -6.72
N ILE A 659 -3.94 27.13 -7.82
CA ILE A 659 -4.61 27.05 -9.12
C ILE A 659 -5.04 25.61 -9.42
N LYS A 660 -5.83 25.41 -10.47
CA LYS A 660 -6.33 24.07 -10.85
C LYS A 660 -5.19 23.07 -11.10
N GLU A 661 -4.09 23.51 -11.69
CA GLU A 661 -2.91 22.67 -11.97
C GLU A 661 -1.93 22.66 -10.79
N SER A 662 -1.63 21.47 -10.25
CA SER A 662 -0.52 21.31 -9.30
C SER A 662 0.83 21.40 -10.01
N GLY A 663 1.80 22.04 -9.38
CA GLY A 663 3.20 22.04 -9.85
C GLY A 663 3.96 20.82 -9.35
N LEU A 664 4.92 20.34 -10.13
CA LEU A 664 5.78 19.21 -9.79
C LEU A 664 7.14 19.71 -9.29
N ILE A 665 7.53 19.32 -8.08
CA ILE A 665 8.90 19.40 -7.61
C ILE A 665 9.56 18.05 -7.86
N HIS A 666 10.46 17.99 -8.83
CA HIS A 666 11.24 16.77 -9.08
C HIS A 666 12.13 16.44 -7.88
N ILE A 667 12.46 15.17 -7.65
CA ILE A 667 13.24 14.72 -6.49
C ILE A 667 14.58 15.46 -6.33
N SER A 668 15.22 15.82 -7.45
CA SER A 668 16.47 16.60 -7.47
C SER A 668 16.30 18.09 -7.14
N GLN A 669 15.07 18.58 -7.08
CA GLN A 669 14.71 19.97 -6.79
C GLN A 669 14.13 20.13 -5.37
N LEU A 670 14.16 19.07 -4.54
CA LEU A 670 13.63 19.09 -3.17
C LEU A 670 14.62 19.65 -2.14
N LYS A 671 15.92 19.38 -2.32
CA LYS A 671 16.99 19.89 -1.46
C LYS A 671 18.32 19.81 -2.20
N ASP A 672 19.33 20.54 -1.70
CA ASP A 672 20.70 20.36 -2.13
C ASP A 672 21.22 18.96 -1.75
N GLY A 673 21.85 18.28 -2.71
CA GLY A 673 22.42 16.95 -2.54
C GLY A 673 21.43 15.80 -2.83
N TYR A 674 21.82 14.58 -2.43
CA TYR A 674 21.06 13.38 -2.76
C TYR A 674 19.83 13.18 -1.86
N VAL A 675 18.69 12.91 -2.48
CA VAL A 675 17.42 12.54 -1.84
C VAL A 675 17.14 11.08 -2.18
N ALA A 676 17.12 10.21 -1.17
CA ALA A 676 16.76 8.81 -1.35
C ALA A 676 15.23 8.62 -1.36
N ASP A 677 14.52 9.31 -0.47
CA ASP A 677 13.06 9.30 -0.37
C ASP A 677 12.52 10.73 -0.25
N VAL A 678 11.47 11.03 -1.01
CA VAL A 678 10.79 12.32 -0.97
C VAL A 678 10.15 12.57 0.41
N ASN A 679 9.67 11.51 1.06
CA ASN A 679 9.05 11.58 2.38
C ASN A 679 10.02 12.02 3.49
N ASP A 680 11.33 11.97 3.25
CA ASP A 680 12.34 12.46 4.22
C ASP A 680 12.45 13.98 4.22
N VAL A 681 12.04 14.63 3.13
CA VAL A 681 12.19 16.08 2.92
C VAL A 681 10.86 16.80 3.10
N VAL A 682 9.79 16.24 2.56
CA VAL A 682 8.46 16.84 2.59
C VAL A 682 7.40 15.88 3.07
N LYS A 683 6.33 16.42 3.65
CA LYS A 683 5.12 15.69 4.07
C LYS A 683 3.89 16.19 3.31
N ILE A 684 2.91 15.32 3.11
CA ILE A 684 1.58 15.68 2.61
C ILE A 684 0.97 16.73 3.54
N HIS A 685 0.35 17.73 2.92
CA HIS A 685 -0.25 18.91 3.56
C HIS A 685 0.76 19.83 4.26
N GLN A 686 2.06 19.59 4.07
CA GLN A 686 3.07 20.54 4.50
C GLN A 686 2.96 21.83 3.69
N HIS A 687 2.89 22.95 4.40
CA HIS A 687 2.98 24.29 3.84
C HIS A 687 4.45 24.59 3.52
N ILE A 688 4.73 24.93 2.27
CA ILE A 688 6.08 25.19 1.77
C ILE A 688 6.07 26.45 0.90
N THR A 689 7.25 27.01 0.67
CA THR A 689 7.44 28.11 -0.27
C THR A 689 8.30 27.59 -1.42
N VAL A 690 7.81 27.74 -2.65
CA VAL A 690 8.37 27.11 -3.85
C VAL A 690 8.72 28.16 -4.90
N LYS A 691 9.75 27.90 -5.68
CA LYS A 691 10.15 28.73 -6.83
C LYS A 691 9.70 28.09 -8.13
N VAL A 692 9.06 28.85 -9.01
CA VAL A 692 8.69 28.40 -10.35
C VAL A 692 9.93 28.37 -11.23
N ILE A 693 10.25 27.20 -11.80
CA ILE A 693 11.43 27.00 -12.65
C ILE A 693 11.06 26.76 -14.12
N ASP A 694 9.86 26.24 -14.38
CA ASP A 694 9.41 25.91 -15.74
C ASP A 694 7.88 26.01 -15.87
N VAL A 695 7.39 26.40 -17.04
CA VAL A 695 5.96 26.50 -17.37
C VAL A 695 5.74 26.02 -18.81
N ASP A 696 5.13 24.85 -18.97
CA ASP A 696 4.76 24.28 -20.27
C ASP A 696 3.29 24.57 -20.57
N ASN A 697 3.05 25.55 -21.45
CA ASN A 697 1.72 25.96 -21.87
C ASN A 697 0.98 24.91 -22.69
N GLN A 698 1.69 24.10 -23.49
CA GLN A 698 1.05 23.11 -24.35
C GLN A 698 0.50 21.95 -23.52
N ARG A 699 1.27 21.49 -22.53
CA ARG A 699 0.90 20.36 -21.66
C ARG A 699 0.25 20.79 -20.35
N ARG A 700 0.12 22.09 -20.10
CA ARG A 700 -0.34 22.71 -18.84
C ARG A 700 0.42 22.17 -17.62
N ARG A 701 1.76 22.16 -17.67
CA ARG A 701 2.63 21.67 -16.57
C ARG A 701 3.44 22.80 -15.97
N ILE A 702 3.70 22.71 -14.68
CA ILE A 702 4.50 23.69 -13.93
C ILE A 702 5.62 22.94 -13.20
N GLY A 703 6.86 23.32 -13.47
CA GLY A 703 8.03 22.85 -12.73
C GLY A 703 8.32 23.77 -11.54
N LEU A 704 8.49 23.18 -10.36
CA LEU A 704 8.75 23.89 -9.11
C LEU A 704 10.07 23.41 -8.47
N SER A 705 10.65 24.24 -7.60
CA SER A 705 11.84 23.90 -6.81
C SER A 705 11.78 24.44 -5.38
N LEU A 706 12.38 23.69 -4.45
CA LEU A 706 12.75 24.13 -3.09
C LEU A 706 14.22 24.55 -3.00
N VAL A 707 15.02 24.19 -4.01
CA VAL A 707 16.42 24.59 -4.13
C VAL A 707 16.46 26.01 -4.71
N SER A 708 17.30 26.86 -4.12
CA SER A 708 17.35 28.30 -4.42
C SER A 708 18.04 28.62 -5.74
#